data_AF-A0A525JGQ8-F1
#
_entry.id   AF-A0A525JGQ8-F1
#
_cell.length_a   1.000
_cell.length_b   1.000
_cell.length_c   1.000
_cell.angle_alpha   90.00
_cell.angle_beta   90.00
_cell.angle_gamma   90.00
#
_symmetry.space_group_name_H-M   'P 1'
#
loop_
_entity.id
_entity.type
_entity.pdbx_description
1 polymer ?
#
loop_
_entity_poly.entity_id
_entity_poly.type
_entity_poly.pdbx_seq_one_letter_code
_entity_poly.pdbx_strand_id
1 'polypeptide(L)'
;MALKDFTQRQVTTRLGSVGLLVGPQTPAARRPLLLAIPGILAPVDPIAGHGVALGMLAEACILQLPVSRANAVASCALADLSAMVGEILETEFAARQVVLLGVSTGAVIALGVRARNLARVVAVEPPLVTRTLWPLTRSLPEHLRSQNDPVANAFALEALGLGPQGASPRDHTGLLRDLSVPVDVLLGSEPLMPPRELKRLPSLVDEAERRRLAATPGVRLHVAPDAGHNVLAHAPRLAAAVLGEACRRAAAILTPERLRLDEPLLEATPLTAQRILYRGADGAAFAEACRRRNPACEVEIAGGADGATSRTADVDVLVLGETPPPEALAQLAPRLRPQGTLVVRWTDLETTPQAALPPLGFALREPVDEGGTGVWRTRKPAAGAAPAPALKVRTVAYATVMMDIRTRLPTQALQTDPELRVTYERPPFTFPPGPREAPKILLLQRPAELRPEVWRDFIAEMIRDGWLVVMEFDDDPLLVAEVQGRPVVEEEVARMGYVHAIQTASPPLLDLFRRYNPETVLFPNAAFDLPPFPQGPRPPKVFYGAALRGGYAVAVARALAPAAEACPDVEFVVIGDREVFDALPGPRKRYYDYMSYEAYLELMADCAVSLSPIEALPRREAKSDAKFIDAARAGVLTIASPTIYDRVIRHGENGLLAREIEDWAPLLVQALTNAAGRERMARQAWEEVRDGRMFAHQAQARRDWYRDLWRRREALNEALMARMPGLRERVAALTPAGR
;
A
#
# COMPACT_ATOMS: atom_id res chain seq x y z
N MET A 1 8.10 21.74 6.06
CA MET A 1 7.01 22.65 6.47
C MET A 1 6.77 22.51 7.97
N ALA A 2 6.49 23.61 8.65
CA ALA A 2 6.19 23.68 10.08
C ALA A 2 4.75 24.19 10.27
N LEU A 3 4.22 24.15 11.51
CA LEU A 3 2.86 24.61 11.81
C LEU A 3 2.57 26.03 11.29
N LYS A 4 3.60 26.89 11.23
CA LYS A 4 3.54 28.25 10.67
C LYS A 4 3.08 28.33 9.20
N ASP A 5 3.17 27.23 8.47
CA ASP A 5 2.81 27.17 7.06
C ASP A 5 1.31 26.79 6.86
N PHE A 6 0.58 26.53 7.96
CA PHE A 6 -0.86 26.27 7.94
C PHE A 6 -1.64 27.58 8.08
N THR A 7 -2.76 27.68 7.36
CA THR A 7 -3.68 28.81 7.47
C THR A 7 -4.84 28.44 8.37
N GLN A 8 -5.17 29.32 9.32
CA GLN A 8 -6.34 29.14 10.17
C GLN A 8 -7.62 29.54 9.41
N ARG A 9 -8.65 28.69 9.49
CA ARG A 9 -9.96 28.90 8.90
C ARG A 9 -11.04 28.50 9.91
N GLN A 10 -12.11 29.28 10.03
CA GLN A 10 -13.25 28.92 10.88
C GLN A 10 -14.36 28.31 10.01
N VAL A 11 -14.98 27.24 10.52
CA VAL A 11 -16.09 26.55 9.86
C VAL A 11 -17.27 26.48 10.83
N THR A 12 -18.46 26.78 10.32
CA THR A 12 -19.71 26.70 11.06
C THR A 12 -20.44 25.41 10.71
N THR A 13 -20.87 24.70 11.74
CA THR A 13 -21.62 23.44 11.68
C THR A 13 -22.93 23.59 12.45
N ARG A 14 -23.80 22.58 12.41
CA ARG A 14 -25.00 22.55 13.27
C ARG A 14 -24.68 22.55 14.76
N LEU A 15 -23.51 22.05 15.15
CA LEU A 15 -23.07 22.02 16.54
C LEU A 15 -22.40 23.34 16.99
N GLY A 16 -22.15 24.25 16.05
CA GLY A 16 -21.46 25.52 16.30
C GLY A 16 -20.20 25.68 15.45
N SER A 17 -19.30 26.55 15.86
CA SER A 17 -18.11 26.92 15.05
C SER A 17 -16.82 26.31 15.58
N VAL A 18 -16.01 25.76 14.67
CA VAL A 18 -14.71 25.14 14.96
C VAL A 18 -13.62 25.67 14.04
N GLY A 19 -12.39 25.73 14.56
CA GLY A 19 -11.21 26.07 13.79
C GLY A 19 -10.62 24.88 13.02
N LEU A 20 -10.13 25.15 11.82
CA LEU A 20 -9.31 24.28 10.99
C LEU A 20 -7.96 24.95 10.75
N LEU A 21 -6.88 24.18 10.87
CA LEU A 21 -5.58 24.54 10.33
C LEU A 21 -5.41 23.80 9.01
N VAL A 22 -5.41 24.52 7.90
CA VAL A 22 -5.36 23.96 6.55
C VAL A 22 -3.95 24.15 5.98
N GLY A 23 -3.32 23.06 5.55
CA GLY A 23 -2.05 23.12 4.85
C GLY A 23 -2.19 23.78 3.46
N PRO A 24 -1.09 24.18 2.80
CA PRO A 24 -1.12 24.75 1.47
C PRO A 24 -1.74 23.76 0.50
N GLN A 25 -2.83 24.18 -0.14
CA GLN A 25 -3.55 23.38 -1.12
C GLN A 25 -2.98 23.59 -2.51
N THR A 26 -2.99 22.52 -3.33
CA THR A 26 -2.73 22.62 -4.75
C THR A 26 -4.08 22.63 -5.49
N PRO A 27 -4.45 23.71 -6.21
CA PRO A 27 -5.81 23.91 -6.76
C PRO A 27 -6.35 22.81 -7.68
N ALA A 28 -5.48 21.92 -8.17
CA ALA A 28 -5.84 20.84 -9.09
C ALA A 28 -5.61 19.43 -8.51
N ALA A 29 -5.31 19.25 -7.22
CA ALA A 29 -4.90 17.94 -6.71
C ALA A 29 -6.08 16.97 -6.45
N ARG A 30 -6.02 15.78 -7.05
CA ARG A 30 -6.82 14.60 -6.67
C ARG A 30 -6.29 13.86 -5.43
N ARG A 31 -5.34 14.46 -4.71
CA ARG A 31 -4.75 13.85 -3.50
C ARG A 31 -5.86 13.69 -2.43
N PRO A 32 -5.86 12.62 -1.64
CA PRO A 32 -6.70 12.56 -0.45
C PRO A 32 -6.40 13.70 0.53
N LEU A 33 -7.35 13.99 1.39
CA LEU A 33 -7.17 14.87 2.54
C LEU A 33 -6.89 14.00 3.78
N LEU A 34 -5.78 14.24 4.47
CA LEU A 34 -5.57 13.76 5.83
C LEU A 34 -6.12 14.81 6.80
N LEU A 35 -7.27 14.55 7.40
CA LEU A 35 -7.82 15.39 8.46
C LEU A 35 -7.50 14.79 9.83
N ALA A 36 -6.68 15.50 10.60
CA ALA A 36 -6.24 15.07 11.91
C ALA A 36 -7.09 15.64 13.04
N ILE A 37 -7.43 14.80 14.01
CA ILE A 37 -8.21 15.10 15.20
C ILE A 37 -7.31 14.86 16.42
N PRO A 38 -6.71 15.91 17.02
CA PRO A 38 -5.87 15.77 18.18
C PRO A 38 -6.66 15.31 19.41
N GLY A 39 -5.98 14.64 20.33
CA GLY A 39 -6.51 14.34 21.65
C GLY A 39 -6.47 15.56 22.58
N ILE A 40 -7.15 15.48 23.73
CA ILE A 40 -7.31 16.61 24.65
C ILE A 40 -5.99 17.24 25.13
N LEU A 41 -4.94 16.43 25.29
CA LEU A 41 -3.60 16.89 25.67
C LEU A 41 -2.56 16.69 24.56
N ALA A 42 -3.00 16.30 23.36
CA ALA A 42 -2.07 15.91 22.31
C ALA A 42 -1.43 17.17 21.67
N PRO A 43 -0.09 17.26 21.61
CA PRO A 43 0.56 18.35 20.88
C PRO A 43 0.24 18.25 19.38
N VAL A 44 0.05 19.39 18.74
CA VAL A 44 -0.27 19.47 17.30
C VAL A 44 0.98 19.33 16.42
N ASP A 45 2.17 19.67 16.94
CA ASP A 45 3.41 19.66 16.14
C ASP A 45 3.77 18.30 15.53
N PRO A 46 3.70 17.16 16.26
CA PRO A 46 3.94 15.86 15.66
C PRO A 46 2.95 15.54 14.54
N ILE A 47 1.69 15.96 14.68
CA ILE A 47 0.64 15.75 13.67
C ILE A 47 0.97 16.55 12.40
N ALA A 48 1.31 17.83 12.55
CA ALA A 48 1.70 18.69 11.44
C ALA A 48 2.94 18.13 10.72
N GLY A 49 3.95 17.65 11.45
CA GLY A 49 5.15 17.06 10.88
C GLY A 49 4.87 15.84 9.99
N HIS A 50 3.93 14.97 10.38
CA HIS A 50 3.53 13.83 9.56
C HIS A 50 2.74 14.25 8.32
N GLY A 51 1.80 15.20 8.46
CA GLY A 51 1.06 15.74 7.31
C GLY A 51 1.99 16.31 6.23
N VAL A 52 3.07 16.96 6.66
CA VAL A 52 4.11 17.48 5.78
C VAL A 52 4.92 16.37 5.10
N ALA A 53 5.23 15.29 5.82
CA ALA A 53 6.00 14.17 5.29
C ALA A 53 5.26 13.38 4.19
N LEU A 54 3.95 13.54 4.05
CA LEU A 54 3.15 12.86 3.04
C LEU A 54 3.37 13.40 1.63
N GLY A 55 3.77 14.67 1.48
CA GLY A 55 4.12 15.29 0.19
C GLY A 55 3.08 15.07 -0.91
N MET A 56 3.39 14.21 -1.88
CA MET A 56 2.51 13.90 -3.01
C MET A 56 1.34 12.95 -2.68
N LEU A 57 1.29 12.38 -1.47
CA LEU A 57 0.30 11.37 -1.08
C LEU A 57 -1.00 11.97 -0.54
N ALA A 58 -0.94 13.11 0.15
CA ALA A 58 -2.12 13.74 0.73
C ALA A 58 -1.87 15.22 1.03
N GLU A 59 -2.96 15.98 1.14
CA GLU A 59 -2.96 17.31 1.78
C GLU A 59 -3.34 17.16 3.25
N ALA A 60 -2.80 18.02 4.13
CA ALA A 60 -3.04 17.93 5.57
C ALA A 60 -3.99 19.02 6.06
N CYS A 61 -4.92 18.64 6.93
CA CYS A 61 -5.79 19.55 7.68
C CYS A 61 -5.83 19.08 9.14
N ILE A 62 -5.87 20.02 10.09
CA ILE A 62 -5.95 19.71 11.51
C ILE A 62 -7.19 20.39 12.08
N LEU A 63 -8.05 19.59 12.69
CA LEU A 63 -9.24 20.07 13.38
C LEU A 63 -8.86 20.56 14.76
N GLN A 64 -9.30 21.77 15.11
CA GLN A 64 -9.19 22.31 16.44
C GLN A 64 -10.47 21.94 17.20
N LEU A 65 -10.47 20.78 17.84
CA LEU A 65 -11.58 20.29 18.68
C LEU A 65 -11.62 21.00 20.04
N PRO A 66 -12.71 20.86 20.84
CA PRO A 66 -13.31 21.96 21.62
C PRO A 66 -12.53 22.37 22.87
N VAL A 67 -11.29 21.92 22.99
CA VAL A 67 -10.33 22.21 24.05
C VAL A 67 -9.67 23.60 23.91
N SER A 68 -10.17 24.45 23.01
CA SER A 68 -9.67 25.82 22.86
C SER A 68 -10.81 26.82 23.01
N ARG A 69 -10.58 27.90 23.77
CA ARG A 69 -11.52 29.03 23.95
C ARG A 69 -11.97 29.69 22.64
N ALA A 70 -11.33 29.37 21.52
CA ALA A 70 -11.64 29.90 20.19
C ALA A 70 -12.80 29.17 19.47
N ASN A 71 -13.28 28.04 20.01
CA ASN A 71 -14.39 27.27 19.44
C ASN A 71 -15.68 27.49 20.24
N ALA A 72 -16.81 27.53 19.54
CA ALA A 72 -18.13 27.69 20.16
C ALA A 72 -18.99 26.48 19.77
N VAL A 73 -18.85 25.37 20.50
CA VAL A 73 -19.66 24.16 20.30
C VAL A 73 -20.72 24.02 21.38
N ALA A 74 -21.91 23.55 21.00
CA ALA A 74 -23.06 23.42 21.90
C ALA A 74 -23.04 22.15 22.76
N SER A 75 -22.29 21.12 22.36
CA SER A 75 -22.15 19.85 23.08
C SER A 75 -20.73 19.31 22.98
N CYS A 76 -20.30 18.60 24.03
CA CYS A 76 -19.03 17.85 24.08
C CYS A 76 -19.26 16.33 24.03
N ALA A 77 -20.50 15.87 23.84
CA ALA A 77 -20.79 14.45 23.69
C ALA A 77 -20.06 13.89 22.46
N LEU A 78 -19.45 12.71 22.59
CA LEU A 78 -18.64 12.14 21.50
C LEU A 78 -19.46 11.86 20.23
N ALA A 79 -20.73 11.50 20.37
CA ALA A 79 -21.63 11.28 19.24
C ALA A 79 -21.87 12.59 18.46
N ASP A 80 -22.11 13.71 19.16
CA ASP A 80 -22.31 15.02 18.55
C ASP A 80 -21.04 15.50 17.85
N LEU A 81 -19.88 15.33 18.50
CA LEU A 81 -18.58 15.69 17.92
C LEU A 81 -18.27 14.84 16.67
N SER A 82 -18.59 13.55 16.70
CA SER A 82 -18.41 12.65 15.54
C SER A 82 -19.32 13.06 14.37
N ALA A 83 -20.57 13.42 14.66
CA ALA A 83 -21.52 13.93 13.66
C ALA A 83 -21.08 15.28 13.09
N MET A 84 -20.57 16.18 13.93
CA MET A 84 -20.00 17.46 13.50
C MET A 84 -18.80 17.26 12.56
N VAL A 85 -17.90 16.33 12.87
CA VAL A 85 -16.78 16.01 11.96
C VAL A 85 -17.32 15.46 10.64
N GLY A 86 -18.29 14.55 10.67
CA GLY A 86 -18.94 14.05 9.45
C GLY A 86 -19.54 15.17 8.60
N GLU A 87 -20.24 16.13 9.22
CA GLU A 87 -20.77 17.32 8.56
C GLU A 87 -19.67 18.16 7.89
N ILE A 88 -18.52 18.37 8.57
CA ILE A 88 -17.37 19.09 7.99
C ILE A 88 -16.83 18.36 6.77
N LEU A 89 -16.71 17.03 6.82
CA LEU A 89 -16.20 16.25 5.69
C LEU A 89 -17.11 16.41 4.46
N GLU A 90 -18.42 16.37 4.66
CA GLU A 90 -19.40 16.42 3.56
C GLU A 90 -19.69 17.83 3.06
N THR A 91 -19.43 18.88 3.85
CA THR A 91 -19.66 20.28 3.44
C THR A 91 -18.40 20.94 2.91
N GLU A 92 -17.29 20.86 3.65
CA GLU A 92 -16.04 21.56 3.33
C GLU A 92 -15.16 20.79 2.35
N PHE A 93 -15.26 19.47 2.35
CA PHE A 93 -14.35 18.58 1.61
C PHE A 93 -15.08 17.57 0.72
N ALA A 94 -16.32 17.86 0.32
CA ALA A 94 -17.21 16.96 -0.42
C ALA A 94 -16.57 16.29 -1.65
N ALA A 95 -15.66 16.99 -2.34
CA ALA A 95 -15.00 16.53 -3.56
C ALA A 95 -13.70 15.72 -3.32
N ARG A 96 -13.33 15.45 -2.06
CA ARG A 96 -12.06 14.82 -1.70
C ARG A 96 -12.32 13.57 -0.87
N GLN A 97 -11.57 12.50 -1.16
CA GLN A 97 -11.48 11.35 -0.27
C GLN A 97 -10.72 11.75 1.00
N VAL A 98 -11.22 11.35 2.16
CA VAL A 98 -10.68 11.75 3.47
C VAL A 98 -10.13 10.55 4.23
N VAL A 99 -8.91 10.71 4.75
CA VAL A 99 -8.34 9.87 5.80
C VAL A 99 -8.44 10.63 7.11
N LEU A 100 -9.07 10.05 8.13
CA LEU A 100 -9.09 10.63 9.47
C LEU A 100 -7.92 10.10 10.29
N LEU A 101 -7.08 11.00 10.80
CA LEU A 101 -6.06 10.67 11.81
C LEU A 101 -6.56 11.11 13.17
N GLY A 102 -7.10 10.19 13.97
CA GLY A 102 -7.48 10.49 15.34
C GLY A 102 -6.39 10.11 16.33
N VAL A 103 -6.11 10.96 17.31
CA VAL A 103 -5.11 10.68 18.37
C VAL A 103 -5.77 10.67 19.74
N SER A 104 -5.59 9.60 20.52
CA SER A 104 -6.16 9.45 21.86
C SER A 104 -7.69 9.67 21.85
N THR A 105 -8.24 10.65 22.58
CA THR A 105 -9.67 10.98 22.52
C THR A 105 -10.15 11.35 21.11
N GLY A 106 -9.31 11.95 20.29
CA GLY A 106 -9.59 12.21 18.87
C GLY A 106 -9.71 10.94 18.04
N ALA A 107 -9.05 9.84 18.45
CA ALA A 107 -9.20 8.53 17.84
C ALA A 107 -10.59 7.93 18.13
N VAL A 108 -11.10 8.11 19.35
CA VAL A 108 -12.46 7.68 19.72
C VAL A 108 -13.51 8.43 18.88
N ILE A 109 -13.34 9.75 18.68
CA ILE A 109 -14.20 10.53 17.78
C ILE A 109 -14.10 10.02 16.35
N ALA A 110 -12.89 9.84 15.82
CA ALA A 110 -12.67 9.38 14.45
C ALA A 110 -13.38 8.03 14.16
N LEU A 111 -13.38 7.10 15.12
CA LEU A 111 -14.09 5.82 15.00
C LEU A 111 -15.62 5.98 14.92
N GLY A 112 -16.17 7.05 15.51
CA GLY A 112 -17.59 7.38 15.47
C GLY A 112 -18.05 8.14 14.22
N VAL A 113 -17.12 8.67 13.40
CA VAL A 113 -17.49 9.49 12.23
C VAL A 113 -18.11 8.64 11.15
N ARG A 114 -19.20 9.14 10.55
CA ARG A 114 -19.82 8.61 9.35
C ARG A 114 -19.94 9.74 8.33
N ALA A 115 -19.39 9.54 7.13
CA ALA A 115 -19.45 10.49 6.02
C ALA A 115 -19.24 9.75 4.70
N ARG A 116 -19.87 10.23 3.61
CA ARG A 116 -19.81 9.61 2.28
C ARG A 116 -18.41 9.60 1.66
N ASN A 117 -17.60 10.60 1.97
CA ASN A 117 -16.26 10.78 1.45
C ASN A 117 -15.16 10.35 2.45
N LEU A 118 -15.54 9.73 3.57
CA LEU A 118 -14.58 9.08 4.47
C LEU A 118 -14.11 7.77 3.84
N ALA A 119 -12.81 7.64 3.64
CA ALA A 119 -12.20 6.47 3.01
C ALA A 119 -11.50 5.54 4.01
N ARG A 120 -10.96 6.10 5.10
CA ARG A 120 -10.17 5.35 6.09
C ARG A 120 -10.02 6.11 7.41
N VAL A 121 -9.87 5.36 8.51
CA VAL A 121 -9.47 5.90 9.81
C VAL A 121 -8.10 5.36 10.22
N VAL A 122 -7.25 6.23 10.73
CA VAL A 122 -6.01 5.91 11.42
C VAL A 122 -6.17 6.37 12.87
N ALA A 123 -6.37 5.42 13.77
CA ALA A 123 -6.62 5.64 15.19
C ALA A 123 -5.34 5.40 16.00
N VAL A 124 -4.75 6.46 16.55
CA VAL A 124 -3.58 6.34 17.41
C VAL A 124 -4.04 6.27 18.85
N GLU A 125 -3.74 5.17 19.53
CA GLU A 125 -3.99 4.98 20.96
C GLU A 125 -5.43 5.28 21.40
N PRO A 126 -6.47 4.66 20.81
CA PRO A 126 -7.87 4.92 21.17
C PRO A 126 -8.22 4.31 22.54
N PRO A 127 -8.41 5.09 23.62
CA PRO A 127 -8.83 4.53 24.91
C PRO A 127 -10.33 4.18 24.85
N LEU A 128 -10.66 2.93 24.54
CA LEU A 128 -12.05 2.50 24.40
C LEU A 128 -12.68 2.19 25.76
N VAL A 129 -11.91 1.65 26.71
CA VAL A 129 -12.38 1.32 28.05
C VAL A 129 -11.65 2.17 29.07
N THR A 130 -12.32 3.15 29.67
CA THR A 130 -11.58 4.17 30.44
C THR A 130 -11.37 3.81 31.92
N ARG A 131 -12.02 2.75 32.42
CA ARG A 131 -11.86 2.28 33.81
C ARG A 131 -10.42 1.86 34.15
N THR A 132 -9.61 1.54 33.15
CA THR A 132 -8.22 1.09 33.28
C THR A 132 -7.21 2.24 33.22
N LEU A 133 -7.62 3.48 32.94
CA LEU A 133 -6.74 4.66 32.75
C LEU A 133 -6.15 5.22 34.04
N TRP A 134 -5.60 4.35 34.90
CA TRP A 134 -4.98 4.68 36.17
C TRP A 134 -3.85 5.73 36.10
N PRO A 135 -3.07 5.90 35.01
CA PRO A 135 -2.08 6.98 34.94
C PRO A 135 -2.72 8.37 34.83
N LEU A 136 -3.91 8.45 34.22
CA LEU A 136 -4.63 9.70 33.96
C LEU A 136 -5.53 10.10 35.12
N THR A 137 -6.04 9.13 35.91
CA THR A 137 -6.91 9.43 37.07
C THR A 137 -6.24 10.30 38.12
N ARG A 138 -4.90 10.28 38.21
CA ARG A 138 -4.12 11.11 39.14
C ARG A 138 -3.77 12.48 38.58
N SER A 139 -3.28 12.52 37.34
CA SER A 139 -2.67 13.73 36.75
C SER A 139 -3.67 14.63 36.03
N LEU A 140 -4.68 14.07 35.36
CA LEU A 140 -5.60 14.85 34.53
C LEU A 140 -6.56 15.73 35.35
N PRO A 141 -7.20 15.28 36.45
CA PRO A 141 -8.08 16.14 37.24
C PRO A 141 -7.36 17.37 37.83
N GLU A 142 -6.08 17.23 38.21
CA GLU A 142 -5.25 18.36 38.66
C GLU A 142 -5.00 19.36 37.53
N HIS A 143 -4.64 18.87 36.33
CA HIS A 143 -4.45 19.71 35.16
C HIS A 143 -5.72 20.44 34.74
N LEU A 144 -6.87 19.77 34.75
CA LEU A 144 -8.17 20.36 34.42
C LEU A 144 -8.57 21.47 35.41
N ARG A 145 -8.30 21.26 36.70
CA ARG A 145 -8.51 22.28 37.74
C ARG A 145 -7.62 23.52 37.54
N SER A 146 -6.38 23.35 37.08
CA SER A 146 -5.48 24.48 36.86
C SER A 146 -5.81 25.29 35.60
N GLN A 147 -6.31 24.65 34.53
CA GLN A 147 -6.73 25.34 33.31
C GLN A 147 -8.04 26.12 33.48
N ASN A 148 -8.95 25.61 34.34
CA ASN A 148 -10.27 26.18 34.60
C ASN A 148 -11.06 26.51 33.32
N ASP A 149 -11.08 25.57 32.37
CA ASP A 149 -11.81 25.68 31.11
C ASP A 149 -13.04 24.74 31.15
N PRO A 150 -14.28 25.29 31.21
CA PRO A 150 -15.49 24.49 31.29
C PRO A 150 -15.69 23.53 30.10
N VAL A 151 -15.25 23.92 28.91
CA VAL A 151 -15.41 23.12 27.69
C VAL A 151 -14.40 21.97 27.70
N ALA A 152 -13.15 22.24 28.07
CA ALA A 152 -12.15 21.19 28.25
C ALA A 152 -12.55 20.19 29.34
N ASN A 153 -13.13 20.67 30.45
CA ASN A 153 -13.62 19.83 31.54
C ASN A 153 -14.78 18.93 31.10
N ALA A 154 -15.76 19.48 30.38
CA ALA A 154 -16.88 18.72 29.83
C ALA A 154 -16.39 17.66 28.84
N PHE A 155 -15.48 18.03 27.94
CA PHE A 155 -14.90 17.10 26.98
C PHE A 155 -14.10 15.96 27.65
N ALA A 156 -13.29 16.26 28.68
CA ALA A 156 -12.57 15.24 29.43
C ALA A 156 -13.51 14.25 30.14
N LEU A 157 -14.61 14.74 30.69
CA LEU A 157 -15.62 13.90 31.34
C LEU A 157 -16.35 13.01 30.34
N GLU A 158 -16.72 13.54 29.17
CA GLU A 158 -17.40 12.77 28.12
C GLU A 158 -16.48 11.73 27.48
N ALA A 159 -15.25 12.12 27.12
CA ALA A 159 -14.33 11.26 26.38
C ALA A 159 -13.62 10.24 27.28
N LEU A 160 -13.15 10.64 28.45
CA LEU A 160 -12.32 9.82 29.34
C LEU A 160 -13.06 9.38 30.61
N GLY A 161 -14.19 10.02 30.93
CA GLY A 161 -14.82 9.81 32.23
C GLY A 161 -14.05 10.48 33.36
N LEU A 162 -13.21 11.48 33.08
CA LEU A 162 -12.37 12.14 34.08
C LEU A 162 -12.71 13.63 34.13
N GLY A 163 -13.20 14.09 35.29
CA GLY A 163 -13.50 15.50 35.53
C GLY A 163 -12.74 16.06 36.73
N PRO A 164 -12.84 17.38 36.98
CA PRO A 164 -12.23 18.03 38.14
C PRO A 164 -12.65 17.44 39.50
N GLN A 165 -13.87 16.89 39.56
CA GLN A 165 -14.53 16.43 40.80
C GLN A 165 -14.51 14.90 40.97
N GLY A 166 -13.98 14.13 40.02
CA GLY A 166 -13.94 12.67 40.12
C GLY A 166 -13.94 11.95 38.78
N ALA A 167 -13.98 10.62 38.85
CA ALA A 167 -13.96 9.73 37.70
C ALA A 167 -15.28 8.94 37.58
N SER A 168 -15.83 8.86 36.37
CA SER A 168 -16.97 8.05 35.96
C SER A 168 -16.59 7.32 34.67
N PRO A 169 -16.13 6.06 34.75
CA PRO A 169 -15.63 5.35 33.58
C PRO A 169 -16.60 5.31 32.40
N ARG A 170 -16.04 5.20 31.20
CA ARG A 170 -16.73 5.11 29.92
C ARG A 170 -16.32 3.82 29.20
N ASP A 171 -17.23 3.29 28.40
CA ASP A 171 -17.00 2.15 27.52
C ASP A 171 -17.47 2.51 26.11
N HIS A 172 -16.52 2.76 25.24
CA HIS A 172 -16.71 3.15 23.84
C HIS A 172 -16.57 1.96 22.89
N THR A 173 -16.50 0.72 23.40
CA THR A 173 -16.29 -0.47 22.56
C THR A 173 -17.44 -0.74 21.58
N GLY A 174 -18.62 -0.13 21.82
CA GLY A 174 -19.73 -0.13 20.87
C GLY A 174 -19.39 0.46 19.51
N LEU A 175 -18.43 1.40 19.42
CA LEU A 175 -18.00 2.02 18.17
C LEU A 175 -17.42 1.03 17.15
N LEU A 176 -16.92 -0.12 17.61
CA LEU A 176 -16.32 -1.15 16.76
C LEU A 176 -17.36 -1.96 15.96
N ARG A 177 -18.66 -1.88 16.29
CA ARG A 177 -19.70 -2.68 15.63
C ARG A 177 -20.13 -2.14 14.27
N ASP A 178 -20.02 -0.82 14.10
CA ASP A 178 -20.62 -0.12 12.95
C ASP A 178 -19.57 0.55 12.06
N LEU A 179 -18.33 0.03 12.04
CA LEU A 179 -17.25 0.60 11.23
C LEU A 179 -17.60 0.49 9.74
N SER A 180 -17.67 1.64 9.06
CA SER A 180 -18.03 1.73 7.64
C SER A 180 -16.84 1.79 6.69
N VAL A 181 -15.63 1.90 7.25
CA VAL A 181 -14.37 2.04 6.51
C VAL A 181 -13.26 1.24 7.21
N PRO A 182 -12.17 0.89 6.50
CA PRO A 182 -11.03 0.23 7.14
C PRO A 182 -10.39 1.12 8.21
N VAL A 183 -9.85 0.49 9.24
CA VAL A 183 -9.23 1.18 10.39
C VAL A 183 -7.83 0.64 10.65
N ASP A 184 -6.82 1.51 10.62
CA ASP A 184 -5.49 1.22 11.14
C ASP A 184 -5.37 1.76 12.57
N VAL A 185 -4.97 0.91 13.52
CA VAL A 185 -4.78 1.30 14.92
C VAL A 185 -3.30 1.23 15.28
N LEU A 186 -2.72 2.36 15.71
CA LEU A 186 -1.34 2.44 16.15
C LEU A 186 -1.27 2.46 17.67
N LEU A 187 -0.49 1.54 18.24
CA LEU A 187 -0.36 1.35 19.68
C LEU A 187 1.11 1.32 20.11
N GLY A 188 1.40 1.81 21.31
CA GLY A 188 2.66 1.58 21.99
C GLY A 188 2.86 0.09 22.30
N SER A 189 4.11 -0.33 22.53
CA SER A 189 4.46 -1.73 22.74
C SER A 189 4.01 -2.28 24.08
N GLU A 190 3.93 -1.44 25.10
CA GLU A 190 3.66 -1.88 26.47
C GLU A 190 2.17 -1.68 26.82
N PRO A 191 1.40 -2.76 27.09
CA PRO A 191 0.01 -2.65 27.54
C PRO A 191 -0.14 -1.91 28.87
N LEU A 192 -1.36 -1.42 29.12
CA LEU A 192 -1.64 -0.53 30.23
C LEU A 192 -1.58 -1.22 31.59
N MET A 193 -2.04 -2.47 31.70
CA MET A 193 -2.10 -3.20 32.97
C MET A 193 -0.91 -4.15 33.16
N PRO A 194 -0.51 -4.44 34.42
CA PRO A 194 -1.03 -3.89 35.69
C PRO A 194 -0.45 -2.50 36.05
N PRO A 195 -1.04 -1.78 37.04
CA PRO A 195 -0.48 -0.52 37.53
C PRO A 195 0.92 -0.68 38.09
N ARG A 196 1.82 0.25 37.73
CA ARG A 196 3.25 0.18 38.06
C ARG A 196 3.88 1.58 38.08
N GLU A 197 5.10 1.69 38.57
CA GLU A 197 5.86 2.94 38.43
C GLU A 197 6.22 3.18 36.96
N LEU A 198 6.01 4.41 36.49
CA LEU A 198 6.17 4.74 35.07
C LEU A 198 7.42 5.57 34.83
N LYS A 199 8.34 5.04 34.01
CA LYS A 199 9.41 5.86 33.39
C LYS A 199 8.85 6.76 32.27
N ARG A 200 7.77 6.31 31.65
CA ARG A 200 7.00 6.99 30.60
C ARG A 200 5.58 6.47 30.61
N LEU A 201 4.65 7.21 30.01
CA LEU A 201 3.28 6.74 29.82
C LEU A 201 3.28 5.53 28.86
N PRO A 202 2.82 4.34 29.28
CA PRO A 202 2.70 3.16 28.40
C PRO A 202 1.55 3.38 27.39
N SER A 203 1.20 2.38 26.61
CA SER A 203 -0.03 2.46 25.83
C SER A 203 -1.24 2.62 26.74
N LEU A 204 -2.22 3.41 26.34
CA LEU A 204 -3.51 3.55 27.02
C LEU A 204 -4.50 2.43 26.66
N VAL A 205 -4.10 1.49 25.79
CA VAL A 205 -4.93 0.39 25.32
C VAL A 205 -4.39 -0.92 25.89
N ASP A 206 -5.18 -1.54 26.77
CA ASP A 206 -4.78 -2.76 27.46
C ASP A 206 -4.96 -4.04 26.61
N GLU A 207 -4.41 -5.16 27.07
CA GLU A 207 -4.41 -6.44 26.35
C GLU A 207 -5.82 -6.92 25.96
N ALA A 208 -6.82 -6.71 26.82
CA ALA A 208 -8.20 -7.07 26.49
C ALA A 208 -8.79 -6.22 25.36
N GLU A 209 -8.47 -4.92 25.33
CA GLU A 209 -8.89 -4.02 24.25
C GLU A 209 -8.13 -4.32 22.95
N ARG A 210 -6.84 -4.64 23.03
CA ARG A 210 -6.03 -5.09 21.88
C ARG A 210 -6.64 -6.32 21.22
N ARG A 211 -6.99 -7.34 22.01
CA ARG A 211 -7.66 -8.53 21.49
C ARG A 211 -9.00 -8.21 20.82
N ARG A 212 -9.80 -7.30 21.41
CA ARG A 212 -11.06 -6.83 20.78
C ARG A 212 -10.81 -6.13 19.45
N LEU A 213 -9.88 -5.20 19.40
CA LEU A 213 -9.53 -4.48 18.17
C LEU A 213 -9.00 -5.45 17.10
N ALA A 214 -8.12 -6.38 17.47
CA ALA A 214 -7.61 -7.41 16.58
C ALA A 214 -8.73 -8.33 16.04
N ALA A 215 -9.71 -8.65 16.87
CA ALA A 215 -10.86 -9.46 16.50
C ALA A 215 -11.83 -8.76 15.53
N THR A 216 -11.89 -7.43 15.52
CA THR A 216 -12.85 -6.66 14.70
C THR A 216 -12.51 -6.73 13.20
N PRO A 217 -13.45 -7.15 12.34
CA PRO A 217 -13.27 -7.12 10.88
C PRO A 217 -12.91 -5.72 10.37
N GLY A 218 -11.97 -5.63 9.43
CA GLY A 218 -11.54 -4.34 8.85
C GLY A 218 -10.58 -3.52 9.73
N VAL A 219 -10.25 -3.99 10.94
CA VAL A 219 -9.25 -3.37 11.82
C VAL A 219 -7.86 -4.00 11.62
N ARG A 220 -6.84 -3.16 11.51
CA ARG A 220 -5.42 -3.55 11.47
C ARG A 220 -4.66 -2.96 12.65
N LEU A 221 -3.99 -3.79 13.45
CA LEU A 221 -3.13 -3.31 14.54
C LEU A 221 -1.68 -3.14 14.10
N HIS A 222 -1.08 -2.05 14.56
CA HIS A 222 0.33 -1.73 14.40
C HIS A 222 0.91 -1.42 15.77
N VAL A 223 1.74 -2.33 16.29
CA VAL A 223 2.40 -2.16 17.59
C VAL A 223 3.79 -1.58 17.37
N ALA A 224 4.02 -0.38 17.91
CA ALA A 224 5.26 0.35 17.80
C ALA A 224 6.27 -0.14 18.87
N PRO A 225 7.37 -0.81 18.47
CA PRO A 225 8.39 -1.24 19.43
C PRO A 225 8.97 -0.05 20.17
N ASP A 226 9.21 -0.22 21.48
CA ASP A 226 9.78 0.80 22.36
C ASP A 226 9.01 2.14 22.37
N ALA A 227 7.74 2.14 22.00
CA ALA A 227 6.88 3.32 22.07
C ALA A 227 5.89 3.21 23.24
N GLY A 228 5.75 4.32 23.99
CA GLY A 228 4.62 4.54 24.88
C GLY A 228 3.48 5.27 24.17
N HIS A 229 2.55 5.86 24.94
CA HIS A 229 1.35 6.54 24.41
C HIS A 229 1.59 7.51 23.24
N ASN A 230 2.67 8.30 23.24
CA ASN A 230 2.94 9.28 22.17
C ASN A 230 3.54 8.62 20.92
N VAL A 231 2.85 7.64 20.32
CA VAL A 231 3.35 6.81 19.20
C VAL A 231 3.86 7.65 18.02
N LEU A 232 3.16 8.73 17.67
CA LEU A 232 3.59 9.64 16.59
C LEU A 232 4.97 10.25 16.84
N ALA A 233 5.31 10.53 18.10
CA ALA A 233 6.62 11.09 18.46
C ALA A 233 7.67 10.00 18.69
N HIS A 234 7.28 8.88 19.30
CA HIS A 234 8.19 7.81 19.69
C HIS A 234 8.57 6.87 18.52
N ALA A 235 7.66 6.68 17.56
CA ALA A 235 7.85 5.80 16.41
C ALA A 235 7.45 6.49 15.08
N PRO A 236 8.07 7.65 14.74
CA PRO A 236 7.66 8.46 13.60
C PRO A 236 7.79 7.74 12.25
N ARG A 237 8.73 6.78 12.13
CA ARG A 237 8.88 5.97 10.90
C ARG A 237 7.69 5.04 10.67
N LEU A 238 7.24 4.35 11.72
CA LEU A 238 6.06 3.49 11.64
C LEU A 238 4.81 4.33 11.36
N ALA A 239 4.63 5.44 12.09
CA ALA A 239 3.53 6.35 11.88
C ALA A 239 3.48 6.89 10.43
N ALA A 240 4.61 7.36 9.89
CA ALA A 240 4.69 7.80 8.51
C ALA A 240 4.40 6.68 7.49
N ALA A 241 4.84 5.45 7.77
CA ALA A 241 4.56 4.30 6.89
C ALA A 241 3.07 3.96 6.86
N VAL A 242 2.41 3.90 8.02
CA VAL A 242 0.96 3.60 8.12
C VAL A 242 0.13 4.73 7.51
N LEU A 243 0.43 5.99 7.83
CA LEU A 243 -0.26 7.14 7.25
C LEU A 243 -0.08 7.23 5.73
N GLY A 244 1.15 7.01 5.25
CA GLY A 244 1.43 6.99 3.82
C GLY A 244 0.64 5.92 3.08
N GLU A 245 0.57 4.70 3.64
CA GLU A 245 -0.23 3.62 3.06
C GLU A 245 -1.74 3.90 3.14
N ALA A 246 -2.22 4.45 4.26
CA ALA A 246 -3.62 4.85 4.42
C ALA A 246 -4.03 5.87 3.34
N CYS A 247 -3.20 6.87 3.07
CA CYS A 247 -3.44 7.86 2.02
C CYS A 247 -3.37 7.25 0.61
N ARG A 248 -2.44 6.32 0.35
CA ARG A 248 -2.42 5.61 -0.96
C ARG A 248 -3.71 4.84 -1.21
N ARG A 249 -4.19 4.10 -0.21
CA ARG A 249 -5.43 3.33 -0.32
C ARG A 249 -6.65 4.21 -0.50
N ALA A 250 -6.70 5.34 0.21
CA ALA A 250 -7.78 6.32 0.07
C ALA A 250 -7.78 7.05 -1.29
N ALA A 251 -6.68 7.01 -2.05
CA ALA A 251 -6.62 7.60 -3.38
C ALA A 251 -7.39 6.79 -4.42
N ALA A 252 -7.61 5.48 -4.20
CA ALA A 252 -8.50 4.67 -5.00
C ALA A 252 -9.95 4.94 -4.57
N ILE A 253 -10.82 5.31 -5.50
CA ILE A 253 -12.24 5.52 -5.20
C ILE A 253 -12.91 4.14 -5.13
N LEU A 254 -13.30 3.75 -3.92
CA LEU A 254 -13.91 2.44 -3.66
C LEU A 254 -15.42 2.58 -3.43
N THR A 255 -16.17 1.53 -3.75
CA THR A 255 -17.60 1.44 -3.40
C THR A 255 -17.77 1.21 -1.89
N PRO A 256 -18.94 1.53 -1.31
CA PRO A 256 -19.21 1.25 0.10
C PRO A 256 -18.99 -0.22 0.49
N GLU A 257 -19.35 -1.17 -0.37
CA GLU A 257 -19.14 -2.60 -0.14
C GLU A 257 -17.66 -2.96 -0.09
N ARG A 258 -16.84 -2.32 -0.94
CA ARG A 258 -15.39 -2.47 -0.95
C ARG A 258 -14.73 -1.91 0.31
N LEU A 259 -15.27 -0.82 0.87
CA LEU A 259 -14.78 -0.21 2.11
C LEU A 259 -15.10 -1.05 3.36
N ARG A 260 -16.19 -1.84 3.33
CA ARG A 260 -16.51 -2.78 4.41
C ARG A 260 -15.68 -4.08 4.36
N LEU A 261 -14.96 -4.31 3.27
CA LEU A 261 -14.16 -5.51 3.14
C LEU A 261 -13.08 -5.58 4.22
N ASP A 262 -12.97 -6.75 4.83
CA ASP A 262 -11.87 -7.09 5.72
C ASP A 262 -10.54 -7.24 4.95
N GLU A 263 -9.85 -6.13 4.72
CA GLU A 263 -8.59 -6.09 3.96
C GLU A 263 -7.48 -6.99 4.54
N PRO A 264 -7.23 -7.05 5.86
CA PRO A 264 -6.25 -8.00 6.41
C PRO A 264 -6.55 -9.46 6.02
N LEU A 265 -7.82 -9.87 5.99
CA LEU A 265 -8.22 -11.21 5.57
C LEU A 265 -7.97 -11.43 4.08
N LEU A 266 -8.27 -10.42 3.25
CA LEU A 266 -7.97 -10.45 1.83
C LEU A 266 -6.45 -10.57 1.57
N GLU A 267 -5.63 -9.79 2.27
CA GLU A 267 -4.16 -9.79 2.15
C GLU A 267 -3.51 -11.06 2.69
N ALA A 268 -4.13 -11.70 3.68
CA ALA A 268 -3.70 -13.02 4.14
C ALA A 268 -4.02 -14.14 3.14
N THR A 269 -5.00 -13.92 2.25
CA THR A 269 -5.41 -14.89 1.23
C THR A 269 -4.38 -14.95 0.11
N PRO A 270 -3.77 -16.13 -0.18
CA PRO A 270 -2.74 -16.27 -1.19
C PRO A 270 -3.18 -15.75 -2.57
N LEU A 271 -2.35 -14.89 -3.16
CA LEU A 271 -2.61 -14.31 -4.48
C LEU A 271 -2.75 -15.36 -5.59
N THR A 272 -2.04 -16.48 -5.46
CA THR A 272 -2.04 -17.59 -6.42
C THR A 272 -3.20 -18.57 -6.25
N ALA A 273 -4.11 -18.31 -5.31
CA ALA A 273 -5.27 -19.17 -5.08
C ALA A 273 -6.16 -19.23 -6.33
N GLN A 274 -6.49 -20.44 -6.78
CA GLN A 274 -7.41 -20.65 -7.91
C GLN A 274 -8.81 -20.99 -7.41
N ARG A 275 -8.94 -21.84 -6.39
CA ARG A 275 -10.24 -22.21 -5.81
C ARG A 275 -10.28 -21.88 -4.33
N ILE A 276 -11.19 -20.98 -3.96
CA ILE A 276 -11.38 -20.50 -2.60
C ILE A 276 -12.77 -20.89 -2.11
N LEU A 277 -12.86 -21.47 -0.92
CA LEU A 277 -14.10 -21.52 -0.16
C LEU A 277 -14.10 -20.39 0.87
N TYR A 278 -15.04 -19.46 0.75
CA TYR A 278 -15.20 -18.31 1.64
C TYR A 278 -16.43 -18.47 2.52
N ARG A 279 -16.29 -18.21 3.82
CA ARG A 279 -17.41 -18.09 4.77
C ARG A 279 -17.22 -16.83 5.61
N GLY A 280 -18.12 -15.87 5.47
CA GLY A 280 -18.08 -14.60 6.20
C GLY A 280 -19.00 -13.55 5.59
N ALA A 281 -19.00 -12.35 6.18
CA ALA A 281 -19.75 -11.19 5.68
C ALA A 281 -19.19 -10.68 4.33
N ASP A 282 -20.00 -9.96 3.55
CA ASP A 282 -19.59 -9.33 2.29
C ASP A 282 -18.92 -10.29 1.28
N GLY A 283 -19.33 -11.57 1.25
CA GLY A 283 -18.71 -12.61 0.41
C GLY A 283 -18.66 -12.29 -1.09
N ALA A 284 -19.64 -11.55 -1.62
CA ALA A 284 -19.61 -11.10 -3.02
C ALA A 284 -18.49 -10.07 -3.27
N ALA A 285 -18.32 -9.10 -2.36
CA ALA A 285 -17.25 -8.11 -2.43
C ALA A 285 -15.86 -8.76 -2.24
N PHE A 286 -15.77 -9.78 -1.38
CA PHE A 286 -14.57 -10.60 -1.23
C PHE A 286 -14.24 -11.39 -2.52
N ALA A 287 -15.25 -12.03 -3.11
CA ALA A 287 -15.08 -12.77 -4.36
C ALA A 287 -14.62 -11.87 -5.52
N GLU A 288 -15.20 -10.67 -5.63
CA GLU A 288 -14.74 -9.66 -6.59
C GLU A 288 -13.29 -9.25 -6.31
N ALA A 289 -12.95 -8.98 -5.04
CA ALA A 289 -11.59 -8.62 -4.62
C ALA A 289 -10.55 -9.65 -5.08
N CYS A 290 -10.85 -10.93 -4.90
CA CYS A 290 -9.97 -12.03 -5.30
C CYS A 290 -9.81 -12.08 -6.81
N ARG A 291 -10.91 -11.97 -7.58
CA ARG A 291 -10.88 -11.94 -9.05
C ARG A 291 -10.08 -10.77 -9.61
N ARG A 292 -10.14 -9.59 -8.99
CA ARG A 292 -9.36 -8.44 -9.45
C ARG A 292 -7.85 -8.66 -9.30
N ARG A 293 -7.42 -9.35 -8.24
CA ARG A 293 -5.99 -9.67 -8.02
C ARG A 293 -5.52 -10.88 -8.84
N ASN A 294 -6.42 -11.85 -9.05
CA ASN A 294 -6.20 -13.04 -9.86
C ASN A 294 -7.48 -13.39 -10.64
N PRO A 295 -7.59 -13.02 -11.93
CA PRO A 295 -8.78 -13.26 -12.74
C PRO A 295 -9.18 -14.74 -12.90
N ALA A 296 -8.23 -15.66 -12.71
CA ALA A 296 -8.47 -17.10 -12.72
C ALA A 296 -9.04 -17.65 -11.40
N CYS A 297 -9.26 -16.80 -10.40
CA CYS A 297 -9.74 -17.21 -9.08
C CYS A 297 -11.28 -17.42 -9.08
N GLU A 298 -11.68 -18.65 -8.73
CA GLU A 298 -13.05 -19.01 -8.39
C GLU A 298 -13.25 -18.98 -6.88
N VAL A 299 -14.30 -18.28 -6.43
CA VAL A 299 -14.67 -18.18 -5.01
C VAL A 299 -16.07 -18.74 -4.81
N GLU A 300 -16.16 -19.84 -4.06
CA GLU A 300 -17.40 -20.41 -3.55
C GLU A 300 -17.73 -19.75 -2.21
N ILE A 301 -18.96 -19.24 -2.05
CA ILE A 301 -19.42 -18.62 -0.80
C ILE A 301 -20.30 -19.62 -0.06
N ALA A 302 -19.88 -20.03 1.14
CA ALA A 302 -20.65 -20.94 1.98
C ALA A 302 -21.83 -20.20 2.65
N GLY A 303 -23.07 -20.62 2.36
CA GLY A 303 -24.28 -20.15 3.07
C GLY A 303 -25.16 -19.10 2.36
N GLY A 304 -25.10 -18.97 1.04
CA GLY A 304 -26.08 -18.18 0.27
C GLY A 304 -27.48 -18.83 0.26
N ALA A 305 -28.53 -18.03 0.05
CA ALA A 305 -29.94 -18.46 0.00
C ALA A 305 -30.22 -19.57 -1.04
N ASP A 306 -29.32 -19.78 -2.00
CA ASP A 306 -29.30 -20.94 -2.87
C ASP A 306 -28.58 -22.12 -2.18
N GLY A 307 -29.30 -22.77 -1.27
CA GLY A 307 -28.91 -24.02 -0.60
C GLY A 307 -28.79 -25.23 -1.54
N ALA A 308 -28.39 -25.04 -2.80
CA ALA A 308 -28.30 -26.09 -3.80
C ALA A 308 -27.10 -25.88 -4.72
N THR A 309 -25.92 -26.34 -4.30
CA THR A 309 -25.01 -27.25 -5.03
C THR A 309 -23.65 -27.24 -4.34
N SER A 310 -23.50 -28.14 -3.37
CA SER A 310 -22.20 -28.57 -2.88
C SER A 310 -21.37 -29.07 -4.07
N ARG A 311 -20.36 -28.29 -4.51
CA ARG A 311 -19.29 -28.84 -5.34
C ARG A 311 -18.46 -29.73 -4.43
N THR A 312 -18.43 -31.03 -4.73
CA THR A 312 -17.61 -32.08 -4.10
C THR A 312 -16.10 -31.90 -4.30
N ALA A 313 -15.63 -30.76 -4.79
CA ALA A 313 -14.24 -30.53 -5.15
C ALA A 313 -13.43 -29.97 -3.98
N ASP A 314 -12.20 -30.49 -3.83
CA ASP A 314 -11.19 -29.96 -2.92
C ASP A 314 -10.86 -28.50 -3.29
N VAL A 315 -10.72 -27.63 -2.28
CA VAL A 315 -10.29 -26.23 -2.45
C VAL A 315 -8.82 -26.05 -2.10
N ASP A 316 -8.20 -25.02 -2.68
CA ASP A 316 -6.80 -24.68 -2.43
C ASP A 316 -6.65 -23.82 -1.16
N VAL A 317 -7.65 -22.97 -0.92
CA VAL A 317 -7.72 -22.07 0.23
C VAL A 317 -9.11 -22.09 0.86
N LEU A 318 -9.14 -22.21 2.19
CA LEU A 318 -10.32 -21.99 3.02
C LEU A 318 -10.18 -20.64 3.71
N VAL A 319 -11.14 -19.73 3.53
CA VAL A 319 -11.12 -18.38 4.12
C VAL A 319 -12.34 -18.21 5.02
N LEU A 320 -12.10 -17.88 6.29
CA LEU A 320 -13.13 -17.72 7.32
C LEU A 320 -13.06 -16.30 7.88
N GLY A 321 -14.13 -15.53 7.71
CA GLY A 321 -14.22 -14.13 8.16
C GLY A 321 -14.47 -13.95 9.66
N GLU A 322 -14.67 -15.04 10.39
CA GLU A 322 -14.90 -15.07 11.83
C GLU A 322 -14.40 -16.40 12.42
N THR A 323 -14.25 -16.47 13.75
CA THR A 323 -13.90 -17.74 14.41
C THR A 323 -14.99 -18.78 14.16
N PRO A 324 -14.69 -19.90 13.49
CA PRO A 324 -15.70 -20.92 13.24
C PRO A 324 -16.02 -21.69 14.52
N PRO A 325 -17.29 -22.11 14.73
CA PRO A 325 -17.60 -23.14 15.71
C PRO A 325 -16.77 -24.41 15.45
N PRO A 326 -16.37 -25.18 16.48
CA PRO A 326 -15.56 -26.39 16.30
C PRO A 326 -16.15 -27.39 15.30
N GLU A 327 -17.47 -27.58 15.32
CA GLU A 327 -18.20 -28.47 14.40
C GLU A 327 -18.12 -27.99 12.95
N ALA A 328 -18.27 -26.68 12.72
CA ALA A 328 -18.17 -26.09 11.40
C ALA A 328 -16.75 -26.25 10.82
N LEU A 329 -15.72 -26.07 11.65
CA LEU A 329 -14.34 -26.25 11.21
C LEU A 329 -14.04 -27.73 10.91
N ALA A 330 -14.57 -28.66 11.69
CA ALA A 330 -14.46 -30.10 11.44
C ALA A 330 -15.14 -30.52 10.12
N GLN A 331 -16.25 -29.88 9.74
CA GLN A 331 -16.93 -30.12 8.46
C GLN A 331 -16.19 -29.52 7.26
N LEU A 332 -15.53 -28.37 7.43
CA LEU A 332 -14.85 -27.65 6.36
C LEU A 332 -13.40 -28.13 6.12
N ALA A 333 -12.70 -28.57 7.16
CA ALA A 333 -11.29 -29.00 7.08
C ALA A 333 -11.03 -30.17 6.09
N PRO A 334 -11.94 -31.14 5.88
CA PRO A 334 -11.79 -32.16 4.85
C PRO A 334 -11.78 -31.61 3.42
N ARG A 335 -12.49 -30.50 3.14
CA ARG A 335 -12.53 -29.87 1.81
C ARG A 335 -11.22 -29.20 1.42
N LEU A 336 -10.36 -28.90 2.40
CA LEU A 336 -9.04 -28.31 2.13
C LEU A 336 -8.06 -29.41 1.70
N ARG A 337 -7.52 -29.29 0.48
CA ARG A 337 -6.53 -30.24 -0.05
C ARG A 337 -5.26 -30.31 0.83
N PRO A 338 -4.47 -31.40 0.75
CA PRO A 338 -3.14 -31.43 1.35
C PRO A 338 -2.28 -30.23 0.90
N GLN A 339 -1.53 -29.62 1.81
CA GLN A 339 -0.78 -28.37 1.58
C GLN A 339 -1.64 -27.12 1.29
N GLY A 340 -2.97 -27.25 1.35
CA GLY A 340 -3.90 -26.13 1.27
C GLY A 340 -3.73 -25.17 2.44
N THR A 341 -4.20 -23.92 2.23
CA THR A 341 -4.07 -22.84 3.22
C THR A 341 -5.41 -22.54 3.87
N LEU A 342 -5.44 -22.46 5.20
CA LEU A 342 -6.55 -21.88 5.95
C LEU A 342 -6.16 -20.45 6.34
N VAL A 343 -7.04 -19.50 6.02
CA VAL A 343 -6.97 -18.11 6.43
C VAL A 343 -8.20 -17.83 7.29
N VAL A 344 -8.01 -17.39 8.52
CA VAL A 344 -9.11 -17.20 9.47
C VAL A 344 -8.93 -15.93 10.26
N ARG A 345 -9.99 -15.13 10.34
CA ARG A 345 -10.11 -14.09 11.36
C ARG A 345 -10.56 -14.71 12.66
N TRP A 346 -9.81 -14.48 13.71
CA TRP A 346 -10.11 -14.98 15.04
C TRP A 346 -10.81 -13.90 15.86
N THR A 347 -12.12 -14.07 16.04
CA THR A 347 -13.01 -13.18 16.80
C THR A 347 -13.18 -13.59 18.26
N ASP A 348 -12.87 -14.84 18.61
CA ASP A 348 -12.97 -15.34 19.98
C ASP A 348 -11.84 -14.77 20.87
N LEU A 349 -12.24 -14.09 21.94
CA LEU A 349 -11.34 -13.45 22.90
C LEU A 349 -10.91 -14.39 24.03
N GLU A 350 -11.60 -15.51 24.21
CA GLU A 350 -11.39 -16.49 25.28
C GLU A 350 -10.42 -17.60 24.87
N THR A 351 -10.51 -18.08 23.61
CA THR A 351 -9.63 -19.14 23.09
C THR A 351 -8.59 -18.60 22.12
N THR A 352 -7.44 -19.29 22.00
CA THR A 352 -6.38 -18.91 21.06
C THR A 352 -6.31 -19.89 19.87
N PRO A 353 -5.98 -19.42 18.66
CA PRO A 353 -5.74 -20.29 17.50
C PRO A 353 -4.69 -21.37 17.76
N GLN A 354 -3.67 -21.05 18.57
CA GLN A 354 -2.61 -21.96 18.99
C GLN A 354 -3.12 -23.18 19.74
N ALA A 355 -4.17 -23.01 20.54
CA ALA A 355 -4.81 -24.13 21.22
C ALA A 355 -5.83 -24.85 20.33
N ALA A 356 -6.58 -24.12 19.50
CA ALA A 356 -7.74 -24.64 18.79
C ALA A 356 -7.43 -25.34 17.45
N LEU A 357 -6.42 -24.89 16.71
CA LEU A 357 -6.16 -25.36 15.34
C LEU A 357 -5.31 -26.65 15.24
N PRO A 358 -4.27 -26.86 16.06
CA PRO A 358 -3.47 -28.09 15.99
C PRO A 358 -4.24 -29.40 16.19
N PRO A 359 -5.20 -29.52 17.12
CA PRO A 359 -6.02 -30.73 17.27
C PRO A 359 -6.80 -31.13 16.01
N LEU A 360 -7.01 -30.19 15.09
CA LEU A 360 -7.72 -30.39 13.83
C LEU A 360 -6.78 -30.64 12.64
N GLY A 361 -5.49 -30.88 12.92
CA GLY A 361 -4.49 -31.22 11.90
C GLY A 361 -3.89 -30.03 11.16
N PHE A 362 -4.06 -28.80 11.66
CA PHE A 362 -3.44 -27.61 11.08
C PHE A 362 -2.07 -27.31 11.68
N ALA A 363 -1.07 -27.08 10.82
CA ALA A 363 0.26 -26.65 11.24
C ALA A 363 0.36 -25.13 11.17
N LEU A 364 0.26 -24.48 12.33
CA LEU A 364 0.36 -23.03 12.48
C LEU A 364 1.72 -22.51 12.00
N ARG A 365 1.71 -21.40 11.26
CA ARG A 365 2.91 -20.73 10.76
C ARG A 365 3.18 -19.35 11.39
N GLU A 366 2.57 -19.06 12.55
CA GLU A 366 2.50 -17.74 13.24
C GLU A 366 1.40 -16.82 12.64
N PRO A 367 0.94 -15.76 13.35
CA PRO A 367 -0.04 -14.82 12.79
C PRO A 367 0.48 -14.15 11.50
N VAL A 368 -0.43 -13.60 10.70
CA VAL A 368 -0.09 -12.99 9.39
C VAL A 368 0.80 -11.76 9.55
N ASP A 369 0.70 -11.06 10.67
CA ASP A 369 1.53 -9.92 11.03
C ASP A 369 1.95 -9.96 12.50
N GLU A 370 3.05 -9.25 12.78
CA GLU A 370 3.64 -9.14 14.12
C GLU A 370 2.82 -8.22 15.06
N GLY A 371 1.97 -7.36 14.49
CA GLY A 371 1.17 -6.36 15.23
C GLY A 371 -0.16 -6.87 15.79
N GLY A 372 -0.63 -8.03 15.31
CA GLY A 372 -1.86 -8.68 15.78
C GLY A 372 -3.12 -8.13 15.11
N THR A 373 -3.35 -8.44 13.84
CA THR A 373 -4.62 -8.12 13.14
C THR A 373 -5.75 -9.10 13.37
N GLY A 374 -5.55 -10.08 14.25
CA GLY A 374 -6.49 -11.18 14.48
C GLY A 374 -6.63 -12.14 13.30
N VAL A 375 -5.87 -11.96 12.22
CA VAL A 375 -5.88 -12.87 11.07
C VAL A 375 -4.73 -13.86 11.18
N TRP A 376 -5.09 -15.13 10.98
CA TRP A 376 -4.18 -16.26 11.07
C TRP A 376 -4.13 -16.98 9.73
N ARG A 377 -2.91 -17.37 9.34
CA ARG A 377 -2.67 -18.17 8.15
C ARG A 377 -1.96 -19.46 8.56
N THR A 378 -2.57 -20.58 8.23
CA THR A 378 -2.06 -21.91 8.57
C THR A 378 -2.11 -22.83 7.36
N ARG A 379 -1.31 -23.89 7.38
CA ARG A 379 -1.28 -24.89 6.31
C ARG A 379 -1.69 -26.25 6.85
N LYS A 380 -2.41 -26.99 6.01
CA LYS A 380 -2.59 -28.42 6.21
C LYS A 380 -1.28 -29.12 5.80
N PRO A 381 -0.54 -29.75 6.71
CA PRO A 381 0.71 -30.42 6.35
C PRO A 381 0.45 -31.51 5.31
N ALA A 382 1.46 -31.82 4.49
CA ALA A 382 1.43 -33.05 3.71
C ALA A 382 1.52 -34.25 4.67
N ALA A 383 0.91 -35.38 4.32
CA ALA A 383 0.94 -36.57 5.16
C ALA A 383 2.40 -36.94 5.52
N GLY A 384 2.71 -36.92 6.82
CA GLY A 384 4.04 -37.31 7.35
C GLY A 384 5.17 -36.29 7.20
N ALA A 385 4.92 -35.04 6.76
CA ALA A 385 5.98 -34.05 6.54
C ALA A 385 5.81 -32.76 7.37
N ALA A 386 6.89 -32.32 8.01
CA ALA A 386 6.95 -31.01 8.64
C ALA A 386 6.99 -29.89 7.58
N PRO A 387 6.28 -28.77 7.78
CA PRO A 387 6.33 -27.64 6.86
C PRO A 387 7.75 -27.06 6.77
N ALA A 388 8.28 -26.89 5.54
CA ALA A 388 9.57 -26.23 5.32
C ALA A 388 9.56 -24.79 5.89
N PRO A 389 10.66 -24.32 6.50
CA PRO A 389 10.72 -22.96 7.05
C PRO A 389 10.44 -21.92 5.95
N ALA A 390 9.69 -20.88 6.32
CA ALA A 390 9.40 -19.77 5.41
C ALA A 390 10.70 -19.06 4.99
N LEU A 391 10.81 -18.69 3.72
CA LEU A 391 11.95 -17.95 3.20
C LEU A 391 11.77 -16.47 3.53
N LYS A 392 12.71 -15.90 4.28
CA LYS A 392 12.73 -14.48 4.57
C LYS A 392 13.20 -13.71 3.34
N VAL A 393 12.38 -12.81 2.83
CA VAL A 393 12.74 -11.91 1.72
C VAL A 393 12.61 -10.49 2.23
N ARG A 394 13.74 -9.80 2.41
CA ARG A 394 13.74 -8.41 2.86
C ARG A 394 13.99 -7.49 1.69
N THR A 395 12.99 -6.69 1.34
CA THR A 395 13.08 -5.69 0.28
C THR A 395 13.50 -4.35 0.87
N VAL A 396 14.58 -3.78 0.35
CA VAL A 396 15.01 -2.40 0.63
C VAL A 396 14.89 -1.59 -0.65
N ALA A 397 13.96 -0.63 -0.65
CA ALA A 397 13.73 0.24 -1.80
C ALA A 397 14.42 1.60 -1.63
N TYR A 398 15.36 1.89 -2.54
CA TYR A 398 16.05 3.19 -2.58
C TYR A 398 15.27 4.23 -3.39
N ALA A 399 14.42 3.80 -4.33
CA ALA A 399 13.50 4.71 -5.00
C ALA A 399 12.45 5.23 -3.99
N THR A 400 12.46 6.54 -3.75
CA THR A 400 11.63 7.19 -2.73
C THR A 400 10.22 7.54 -3.22
N VAL A 401 10.06 7.75 -4.53
CA VAL A 401 8.81 8.11 -5.21
C VAL A 401 8.71 7.45 -6.59
N MET A 402 7.49 7.33 -7.12
CA MET A 402 7.21 7.00 -8.52
C MET A 402 7.88 5.73 -9.06
N MET A 403 7.60 4.55 -8.49
CA MET A 403 8.09 3.25 -9.01
C MET A 403 7.37 2.04 -8.36
N ASP A 404 6.17 2.25 -7.83
CA ASP A 404 5.49 1.27 -6.97
C ASP A 404 5.31 -0.12 -7.62
N ILE A 405 5.18 -0.18 -8.94
CA ILE A 405 5.09 -1.40 -9.75
C ILE A 405 6.33 -2.33 -9.64
N ARG A 406 7.50 -1.80 -9.25
CA ARG A 406 8.74 -2.56 -9.02
C ARG A 406 9.21 -2.58 -7.56
N THR A 407 8.66 -1.72 -6.70
CA THR A 407 9.09 -1.59 -5.31
C THR A 407 8.07 -2.19 -4.36
N ARG A 408 7.04 -1.40 -4.04
CA ARG A 408 6.07 -1.70 -3.00
C ARG A 408 5.10 -2.81 -3.41
N LEU A 409 4.51 -2.73 -4.61
CA LEU A 409 3.43 -3.63 -5.02
C LEU A 409 3.88 -5.09 -5.16
N PRO A 410 5.04 -5.42 -5.77
CA PRO A 410 5.57 -6.78 -5.75
C PRO A 410 5.75 -7.32 -4.34
N THR A 411 6.24 -6.48 -3.43
CA THR A 411 6.49 -6.85 -2.04
C THR A 411 5.17 -7.16 -1.30
N GLN A 412 4.16 -6.29 -1.43
CA GLN A 412 2.82 -6.51 -0.88
C GLN A 412 2.15 -7.77 -1.46
N ALA A 413 2.29 -8.01 -2.76
CA ALA A 413 1.75 -9.21 -3.40
C ALA A 413 2.42 -10.50 -2.90
N LEU A 414 3.74 -10.50 -2.72
CA LEU A 414 4.48 -11.66 -2.23
C LEU A 414 4.27 -11.94 -0.74
N GLN A 415 3.83 -10.96 0.07
CA GLN A 415 3.43 -11.19 1.47
C GLN A 415 2.27 -12.18 1.59
N THR A 416 1.42 -12.28 0.56
CA THR A 416 0.30 -13.22 0.52
C THR A 416 0.75 -14.68 0.39
N ASP A 417 2.00 -14.96 -0.02
CA ASP A 417 2.50 -16.32 -0.17
C ASP A 417 2.82 -16.96 1.21
N PRO A 418 2.26 -18.14 1.53
CA PRO A 418 2.45 -18.79 2.84
C PRO A 418 3.86 -19.36 3.06
N GLU A 419 4.71 -19.39 2.03
CA GLU A 419 6.08 -19.89 2.08
C GLU A 419 7.12 -18.77 2.12
N LEU A 420 6.69 -17.52 2.07
CA LEU A 420 7.54 -16.35 2.17
C LEU A 420 7.23 -15.54 3.43
N ARG A 421 8.25 -14.92 4.00
CA ARG A 421 8.13 -13.85 5.00
C ARG A 421 8.77 -12.61 4.41
N VAL A 422 7.93 -11.72 3.89
CA VAL A 422 8.39 -10.59 3.08
C VAL A 422 8.26 -9.28 3.85
N THR A 423 9.35 -8.53 3.96
CA THR A 423 9.33 -7.18 4.57
C THR A 423 9.72 -6.12 3.55
N TYR A 424 9.14 -4.93 3.70
CA TYR A 424 9.41 -3.77 2.86
C TYR A 424 9.96 -2.64 3.72
N GLU A 425 11.15 -2.16 3.40
CA GLU A 425 11.81 -1.10 4.14
C GLU A 425 12.47 -0.08 3.20
N ARG A 426 12.77 1.08 3.77
CA ARG A 426 13.54 2.13 3.11
C ARG A 426 14.82 2.39 3.93
N PRO A 427 15.91 2.85 3.31
CA PRO A 427 17.09 3.27 4.04
C PRO A 427 16.79 4.40 5.05
N PRO A 428 17.54 4.49 6.17
CA PRO A 428 18.55 3.53 6.63
C PRO A 428 17.89 2.29 7.24
N PHE A 429 18.47 1.12 6.96
CA PHE A 429 18.01 -0.16 7.48
C PHE A 429 19.18 -0.85 8.23
N THR A 430 18.85 -1.70 9.19
CA THR A 430 19.83 -2.47 9.97
C THR A 430 19.59 -3.96 9.76
N PHE A 431 20.63 -4.79 9.73
CA PHE A 431 20.45 -6.23 9.60
C PHE A 431 20.03 -6.85 10.94
N PRO A 432 18.82 -7.43 11.05
CA PRO A 432 18.47 -8.16 12.25
C PRO A 432 19.34 -9.41 12.31
N PRO A 433 19.90 -9.75 13.49
CA PRO A 433 20.60 -11.00 13.66
C PRO A 433 19.66 -12.17 13.34
N GLY A 434 20.20 -13.26 12.80
CA GLY A 434 19.43 -14.46 12.53
C GLY A 434 20.33 -15.66 12.22
N PRO A 435 19.85 -16.90 12.41
CA PRO A 435 20.66 -18.09 12.18
C PRO A 435 21.22 -18.12 10.75
N ARG A 436 22.51 -18.42 10.60
CA ARG A 436 23.19 -18.47 9.29
C ARG A 436 22.45 -19.38 8.30
N GLU A 437 22.01 -20.54 8.77
CA GLU A 437 21.32 -21.55 7.95
C GLU A 437 19.82 -21.30 7.73
N ALA A 438 19.25 -20.24 8.34
CA ALA A 438 17.85 -19.90 8.10
C ALA A 438 17.66 -19.31 6.69
N PRO A 439 16.67 -19.76 5.89
CA PRO A 439 16.48 -19.27 4.54
C PRO A 439 16.21 -17.76 4.49
N LYS A 440 17.12 -17.01 3.85
CA LYS A 440 17.02 -15.55 3.80
C LYS A 440 17.68 -14.91 2.57
N ILE A 441 16.99 -13.93 2.00
CA ILE A 441 17.40 -13.12 0.85
C ILE A 441 17.19 -11.64 1.20
N LEU A 442 18.18 -10.82 0.85
CA LEU A 442 18.09 -9.38 0.80
C LEU A 442 17.89 -8.93 -0.65
N LEU A 443 16.80 -8.23 -0.92
CA LEU A 443 16.49 -7.67 -2.22
C LEU A 443 16.69 -6.16 -2.18
N LEU A 444 17.69 -5.67 -2.91
CA LEU A 444 18.03 -4.25 -3.00
C LEU A 444 17.45 -3.67 -4.30
N GLN A 445 16.51 -2.75 -4.20
CA GLN A 445 15.95 -2.09 -5.37
C GLN A 445 16.69 -0.77 -5.64
N ARG A 446 17.28 -0.68 -6.83
CA ARG A 446 18.04 0.47 -7.36
C ARG A 446 19.02 1.12 -6.37
N PRO A 447 19.97 0.37 -5.79
CA PRO A 447 21.01 0.96 -4.96
C PRO A 447 21.85 1.96 -5.78
N ALA A 448 22.15 3.12 -5.19
CA ALA A 448 22.93 4.18 -5.85
C ALA A 448 24.45 4.04 -5.67
N GLU A 449 24.91 3.18 -4.76
CA GLU A 449 26.34 2.98 -4.47
C GLU A 449 27.07 2.39 -5.69
N LEU A 450 28.19 3.01 -6.07
CA LEU A 450 29.01 2.61 -7.21
C LEU A 450 30.37 2.03 -6.78
N ARG A 451 30.84 2.36 -5.56
CA ARG A 451 32.19 2.04 -5.10
C ARG A 451 32.36 0.54 -4.85
N PRO A 452 33.26 -0.16 -5.58
CA PRO A 452 33.45 -1.60 -5.42
C PRO A 452 33.87 -2.01 -4.00
N GLU A 453 34.66 -1.19 -3.31
CA GLU A 453 35.11 -1.45 -1.94
C GLU A 453 33.96 -1.45 -0.92
N VAL A 454 32.98 -0.56 -1.07
CA VAL A 454 31.79 -0.55 -0.19
C VAL A 454 30.94 -1.77 -0.43
N TRP A 455 30.74 -2.15 -1.70
CA TRP A 455 30.07 -3.40 -2.04
C TRP A 455 30.83 -4.62 -1.51
N ARG A 456 32.16 -4.63 -1.55
CA ARG A 456 32.98 -5.75 -1.09
C ARG A 456 32.78 -6.01 0.40
N ASP A 457 32.86 -4.95 1.20
CA ASP A 457 32.65 -5.03 2.65
C ASP A 457 31.23 -5.51 2.96
N PHE A 458 30.24 -4.89 2.31
CA PHE A 458 28.84 -5.24 2.48
C PHE A 458 28.54 -6.71 2.14
N ILE A 459 28.98 -7.17 0.97
CA ILE A 459 28.76 -8.55 0.51
C ILE A 459 29.49 -9.55 1.41
N ALA A 460 30.70 -9.22 1.88
CA ALA A 460 31.44 -10.10 2.77
C ALA A 460 30.70 -10.31 4.11
N GLU A 461 30.11 -9.26 4.68
CA GLU A 461 29.24 -9.36 5.86
C GLU A 461 28.00 -10.21 5.57
N MET A 462 27.38 -10.03 4.39
CA MET A 462 26.22 -10.82 3.99
C MET A 462 26.54 -12.31 3.87
N ILE A 463 27.65 -12.68 3.21
CA ILE A 463 28.09 -14.07 3.09
C ILE A 463 28.40 -14.66 4.47
N ARG A 464 29.13 -13.92 5.33
CA ARG A 464 29.44 -14.36 6.71
C ARG A 464 28.17 -14.74 7.47
N ASP A 465 27.14 -13.90 7.35
CA ASP A 465 25.88 -14.05 8.06
C ASP A 465 24.89 -14.97 7.32
N GLY A 466 25.23 -15.50 6.14
CA GLY A 466 24.42 -16.44 5.37
C GLY A 466 23.29 -15.80 4.55
N TRP A 467 23.40 -14.52 4.19
CA TRP A 467 22.44 -13.82 3.33
C TRP A 467 22.84 -13.90 1.86
N LEU A 468 21.87 -14.14 0.99
CA LEU A 468 22.01 -13.85 -0.43
C LEU A 468 21.51 -12.44 -0.73
N VAL A 469 22.21 -11.75 -1.62
CA VAL A 469 21.87 -10.40 -2.08
C VAL A 469 21.42 -10.45 -3.53
N VAL A 470 20.18 -10.02 -3.76
CA VAL A 470 19.54 -9.88 -5.06
C VAL A 470 19.37 -8.40 -5.38
N MET A 471 19.70 -7.97 -6.60
CA MET A 471 19.42 -6.62 -7.06
C MET A 471 18.17 -6.59 -7.95
N GLU A 472 17.26 -5.65 -7.70
CA GLU A 472 16.11 -5.33 -8.55
C GLU A 472 16.39 -4.01 -9.28
N PHE A 473 16.47 -4.06 -10.62
CA PHE A 473 16.82 -2.92 -11.45
C PHE A 473 16.00 -2.90 -12.75
N ASP A 474 15.22 -1.83 -12.97
CA ASP A 474 14.25 -1.70 -14.07
C ASP A 474 14.53 -0.49 -14.98
N ASP A 475 15.77 -0.01 -14.99
CA ASP A 475 16.22 1.10 -15.85
C ASP A 475 17.60 0.79 -16.42
N ASP A 476 17.94 1.39 -17.57
CA ASP A 476 19.32 1.41 -18.05
C ASP A 476 20.15 2.34 -17.15
N PRO A 477 21.18 1.84 -16.43
CA PRO A 477 21.97 2.64 -15.49
C PRO A 477 22.65 3.86 -16.13
N LEU A 478 23.10 3.72 -17.38
CA LEU A 478 23.78 4.79 -18.11
C LEU A 478 22.79 5.87 -18.52
N LEU A 479 21.58 5.49 -18.95
CA LEU A 479 20.50 6.44 -19.23
C LEU A 479 20.06 7.18 -17.96
N VAL A 480 20.03 6.50 -16.80
CA VAL A 480 19.72 7.15 -15.51
C VAL A 480 20.77 8.22 -15.18
N ALA A 481 22.06 7.93 -15.35
CA ALA A 481 23.12 8.91 -15.13
C ALA A 481 22.97 10.12 -16.06
N GLU A 482 22.75 9.87 -17.35
CA GLU A 482 22.54 10.89 -18.38
C GLU A 482 21.37 11.83 -18.05
N VAL A 483 20.19 11.27 -17.75
CA VAL A 483 18.99 12.05 -17.41
C VAL A 483 19.17 12.85 -16.12
N GLN A 484 19.97 12.35 -15.17
CA GLN A 484 20.29 13.06 -13.93
C GLN A 484 21.43 14.09 -14.10
N GLY A 485 21.98 14.26 -15.30
CA GLY A 485 23.12 15.14 -15.56
C GLY A 485 24.39 14.70 -14.84
N ARG A 486 24.50 13.42 -14.48
CA ARG A 486 25.68 12.84 -13.83
C ARG A 486 26.63 12.26 -14.88
N PRO A 487 27.94 12.18 -14.58
CA PRO A 487 28.89 11.51 -15.46
C PRO A 487 28.46 10.07 -15.73
N VAL A 488 28.43 9.70 -17.02
CA VAL A 488 28.19 8.32 -17.44
C VAL A 488 29.50 7.57 -17.32
N VAL A 489 29.57 6.63 -16.37
CA VAL A 489 30.78 5.86 -16.04
C VAL A 489 30.48 4.36 -16.09
N GLU A 490 31.51 3.54 -16.31
CA GLU A 490 31.35 2.08 -16.43
C GLU A 490 30.81 1.44 -15.13
N GLU A 491 31.12 2.02 -13.98
CA GLU A 491 30.68 1.53 -12.66
C GLU A 491 29.15 1.49 -12.52
N GLU A 492 28.41 2.29 -13.30
CA GLU A 492 26.94 2.28 -13.33
C GLU A 492 26.37 0.91 -13.71
N VAL A 493 27.05 0.23 -14.63
CA VAL A 493 26.70 -1.12 -15.12
C VAL A 493 27.57 -2.21 -14.49
N ALA A 494 28.84 -1.94 -14.16
CA ALA A 494 29.71 -2.92 -13.52
C ALA A 494 29.16 -3.41 -12.16
N ARG A 495 28.43 -2.56 -11.42
CA ARG A 495 27.81 -2.93 -10.13
C ARG A 495 26.81 -4.08 -10.21
N MET A 496 26.31 -4.40 -11.41
CA MET A 496 25.47 -5.58 -11.64
C MET A 496 26.23 -6.87 -11.29
N GLY A 497 27.56 -6.87 -11.43
CA GLY A 497 28.43 -7.98 -11.03
C GLY A 497 28.64 -8.11 -9.52
N TYR A 498 28.27 -7.13 -8.69
CA TYR A 498 28.62 -7.09 -7.26
C TYR A 498 27.61 -7.79 -6.34
N VAL A 499 26.60 -8.46 -6.90
CA VAL A 499 25.55 -9.16 -6.14
C VAL A 499 25.44 -10.63 -6.56
N HIS A 500 24.72 -11.44 -5.79
CA HIS A 500 24.57 -12.87 -6.08
C HIS A 500 23.69 -13.09 -7.33
N ALA A 501 22.61 -12.32 -7.46
CA ALA A 501 21.68 -12.43 -8.58
C ALA A 501 20.97 -11.09 -8.88
N ILE A 502 20.36 -10.99 -10.05
CA ILE A 502 19.63 -9.81 -10.51
C ILE A 502 18.24 -10.21 -11.01
N GLN A 503 17.23 -9.40 -10.72
CA GLN A 503 15.95 -9.45 -11.42
C GLN A 503 15.66 -8.11 -12.11
N THR A 504 15.11 -8.18 -13.32
CA THR A 504 14.80 -7.02 -14.17
C THR A 504 13.48 -7.22 -14.93
N ALA A 505 13.02 -6.24 -15.72
CA ALA A 505 11.68 -6.29 -16.36
C ALA A 505 11.65 -6.21 -17.89
N SER A 506 12.78 -6.00 -18.58
CA SER A 506 12.80 -5.97 -20.05
C SER A 506 13.88 -6.88 -20.65
N PRO A 507 13.65 -7.48 -21.83
CA PRO A 507 14.67 -8.28 -22.51
C PRO A 507 15.99 -7.53 -22.77
N PRO A 508 16.01 -6.24 -23.18
CA PRO A 508 17.26 -5.52 -23.36
C PRO A 508 18.06 -5.36 -22.05
N LEU A 509 17.38 -5.15 -20.92
CA LEU A 509 18.05 -5.11 -19.60
C LEU A 509 18.56 -6.48 -19.19
N LEU A 510 17.80 -7.55 -19.47
CA LEU A 510 18.26 -8.93 -19.24
C LEU A 510 19.57 -9.19 -19.98
N ASP A 511 19.63 -8.82 -21.26
CA ASP A 511 20.82 -9.02 -22.10
C ASP A 511 21.99 -8.15 -21.67
N LEU A 512 21.74 -6.92 -21.21
CA LEU A 512 22.78 -6.04 -20.65
C LEU A 512 23.35 -6.62 -19.36
N PHE A 513 22.48 -6.97 -18.40
CA PHE A 513 22.90 -7.39 -17.06
C PHE A 513 23.55 -8.77 -17.05
N ARG A 514 23.14 -9.69 -17.94
CA ARG A 514 23.78 -11.01 -18.08
C ARG A 514 25.25 -10.97 -18.44
N ARG A 515 25.73 -9.87 -19.05
CA ARG A 515 27.15 -9.66 -19.35
C ARG A 515 28.00 -9.53 -18.08
N TYR A 516 27.40 -9.02 -17.00
CA TYR A 516 28.07 -8.81 -15.71
C TYR A 516 27.67 -9.86 -14.68
N ASN A 517 26.46 -10.40 -14.74
CA ASN A 517 25.99 -11.41 -13.81
C ASN A 517 25.13 -12.48 -14.51
N PRO A 518 25.62 -13.72 -14.67
CA PRO A 518 24.86 -14.77 -15.35
C PRO A 518 23.56 -15.15 -14.61
N GLU A 519 23.48 -14.90 -13.30
CA GLU A 519 22.30 -15.14 -12.46
C GLU A 519 21.30 -13.98 -12.56
N THR A 520 20.90 -13.65 -13.79
CA THR A 520 19.90 -12.61 -14.08
C THR A 520 18.61 -13.23 -14.63
N VAL A 521 17.48 -12.88 -14.00
CA VAL A 521 16.13 -13.33 -14.38
C VAL A 521 15.26 -12.17 -14.87
N LEU A 522 14.40 -12.48 -15.85
CA LEU A 522 13.39 -11.55 -16.37
C LEU A 522 12.05 -11.79 -15.66
N PHE A 523 11.56 -10.76 -14.96
CA PHE A 523 10.20 -10.70 -14.47
C PHE A 523 9.55 -9.41 -15.00
N PRO A 524 8.72 -9.49 -16.06
CA PRO A 524 8.16 -8.30 -16.69
C PRO A 524 7.21 -7.54 -15.76
N ASN A 525 6.96 -6.29 -16.10
CA ASN A 525 5.93 -5.49 -15.43
C ASN A 525 4.55 -6.13 -15.63
N ALA A 526 3.71 -6.00 -14.60
CA ALA A 526 2.42 -6.66 -14.49
C ALA A 526 1.43 -5.80 -13.70
N ALA A 527 0.14 -6.03 -13.95
CA ALA A 527 -0.95 -5.46 -13.18
C ALA A 527 -1.13 -6.21 -11.85
N PHE A 528 -1.44 -5.49 -10.78
CA PHE A 528 -1.69 -6.04 -9.44
C PHE A 528 -3.18 -6.16 -9.11
N ASP A 529 -4.00 -5.41 -9.85
CA ASP A 529 -5.43 -5.31 -9.72
C ASP A 529 -6.02 -5.04 -11.10
N LEU A 530 -7.07 -5.76 -11.45
CA LEU A 530 -7.78 -5.64 -12.72
C LEU A 530 -9.26 -5.36 -12.45
N PRO A 531 -9.68 -4.07 -12.48
CA PRO A 531 -11.09 -3.72 -12.43
C PRO A 531 -11.86 -4.39 -13.59
N PRO A 532 -13.18 -4.62 -13.43
CA PRO A 532 -14.03 -4.98 -14.55
C PRO A 532 -13.87 -3.99 -15.70
N PHE A 533 -13.94 -4.48 -16.94
CA PHE A 533 -13.86 -3.60 -18.10
C PHE A 533 -14.96 -2.51 -18.01
N PRO A 534 -14.61 -1.21 -18.16
CA PRO A 534 -15.56 -0.12 -18.02
C PRO A 534 -16.77 -0.28 -18.94
N GLN A 535 -17.95 0.05 -18.43
CA GLN A 535 -19.20 0.03 -19.20
C GLN A 535 -19.61 1.46 -19.58
N GLY A 536 -20.27 1.61 -20.74
CA GLY A 536 -20.82 2.87 -21.20
C GLY A 536 -19.82 3.79 -21.92
N PRO A 537 -20.28 4.99 -22.34
CA PRO A 537 -19.46 5.92 -23.11
C PRO A 537 -18.28 6.46 -22.30
N ARG A 538 -17.14 6.63 -22.96
CA ARG A 538 -15.93 7.23 -22.38
C ARG A 538 -15.91 8.74 -22.70
N PRO A 539 -15.56 9.61 -21.75
CA PRO A 539 -15.41 11.03 -22.04
C PRO A 539 -14.23 11.26 -23.01
N PRO A 540 -14.24 12.31 -23.85
CA PRO A 540 -13.18 12.59 -24.81
C PRO A 540 -11.93 13.19 -24.13
N LYS A 541 -11.44 12.53 -23.09
CA LYS A 541 -10.26 12.92 -22.33
C LYS A 541 -9.04 12.13 -22.77
N VAL A 542 -7.91 12.82 -22.94
CA VAL A 542 -6.65 12.27 -23.43
C VAL A 542 -5.60 12.41 -22.35
N PHE A 543 -5.08 11.28 -21.90
CA PHE A 543 -4.11 11.19 -20.82
C PHE A 543 -2.67 11.22 -21.33
N TYR A 544 -1.82 11.99 -20.66
CA TYR A 544 -0.36 11.91 -20.78
C TYR A 544 0.29 12.05 -19.41
N GLY A 545 1.10 11.07 -18.99
CA GLY A 545 1.83 11.13 -17.73
C GLY A 545 3.28 10.69 -17.90
N ALA A 546 4.24 11.54 -17.54
CA ALA A 546 5.66 11.20 -17.56
C ALA A 546 6.50 12.16 -16.71
N ALA A 547 7.63 11.69 -16.19
CA ALA A 547 8.68 12.56 -15.68
C ALA A 547 9.56 13.00 -16.86
N LEU A 548 9.27 14.18 -17.43
CA LEU A 548 10.03 14.92 -18.46
C LEU A 548 10.57 14.06 -19.62
N ARG A 549 9.88 14.05 -20.77
CA ARG A 549 10.28 13.21 -21.93
C ARG A 549 11.15 13.91 -22.98
N GLY A 550 11.31 15.23 -22.86
CA GLY A 550 12.13 16.07 -23.74
C GLY A 550 11.44 16.47 -25.05
N GLY A 551 12.23 17.00 -25.99
CA GLY A 551 11.73 17.68 -27.19
C GLY A 551 10.79 16.86 -28.08
N TYR A 552 10.99 15.54 -28.19
CA TYR A 552 10.11 14.69 -29.00
C TYR A 552 8.67 14.67 -28.50
N ALA A 553 8.45 14.55 -27.18
CA ALA A 553 7.09 14.56 -26.62
C ALA A 553 6.41 15.92 -26.80
N VAL A 554 7.19 17.01 -26.69
CA VAL A 554 6.73 18.38 -26.98
C VAL A 554 6.35 18.54 -28.45
N ALA A 555 7.12 17.96 -29.38
CA ALA A 555 6.81 17.98 -30.81
C ALA A 555 5.50 17.22 -31.11
N VAL A 556 5.33 16.03 -30.52
CA VAL A 556 4.07 15.27 -30.59
C VAL A 556 2.90 16.10 -30.06
N ALA A 557 3.05 16.75 -28.90
CA ALA A 557 2.00 17.60 -28.32
C ALA A 557 1.53 18.71 -29.29
N ARG A 558 2.47 19.39 -29.96
CA ARG A 558 2.15 20.42 -30.96
C ARG A 558 1.45 19.84 -32.19
N ALA A 559 1.86 18.64 -32.62
CA ALA A 559 1.27 17.95 -33.77
C ALA A 559 -0.19 17.55 -33.57
N LEU A 560 -0.73 17.59 -32.34
CA LEU A 560 -2.14 17.28 -32.05
C LEU A 560 -3.11 18.42 -32.40
N ALA A 561 -2.66 19.58 -32.87
CA ALA A 561 -3.53 20.72 -33.19
C ALA A 561 -4.69 20.35 -34.15
N PRO A 562 -4.48 19.62 -35.25
CA PRO A 562 -5.58 19.20 -36.13
C PRO A 562 -6.61 18.30 -35.43
N ALA A 563 -6.18 17.49 -34.45
CA ALA A 563 -7.10 16.65 -33.68
C ALA A 563 -7.96 17.48 -32.72
N ALA A 564 -7.40 18.51 -32.10
CA ALA A 564 -8.16 19.44 -31.24
C ALA A 564 -9.16 20.28 -32.05
N GLU A 565 -8.84 20.62 -33.30
CA GLU A 565 -9.77 21.29 -34.22
C GLU A 565 -10.92 20.37 -34.65
N ALA A 566 -10.62 19.11 -35.01
CA ALA A 566 -11.61 18.13 -35.43
C ALA A 566 -12.48 17.62 -34.26
N CYS A 567 -11.97 17.66 -33.03
CA CYS A 567 -12.64 17.23 -31.81
C CYS A 567 -12.61 18.36 -30.76
N PRO A 568 -13.40 19.44 -30.92
CA PRO A 568 -13.30 20.64 -30.07
C PRO A 568 -13.65 20.39 -28.59
N ASP A 569 -14.33 19.27 -28.29
CA ASP A 569 -14.64 18.86 -26.92
C ASP A 569 -13.51 18.07 -26.23
N VAL A 570 -12.42 17.76 -26.93
CA VAL A 570 -11.28 17.04 -26.36
C VAL A 570 -10.71 17.78 -25.16
N GLU A 571 -10.40 17.04 -24.10
CA GLU A 571 -9.71 17.57 -22.93
C GLU A 571 -8.40 16.81 -22.69
N PHE A 572 -7.28 17.53 -22.63
CA PHE A 572 -5.99 16.93 -22.32
C PHE A 572 -5.70 16.93 -20.82
N VAL A 573 -5.27 15.79 -20.29
CA VAL A 573 -4.91 15.59 -18.88
C VAL A 573 -3.44 15.24 -18.80
N VAL A 574 -2.64 16.14 -18.23
CA VAL A 574 -1.18 16.01 -18.15
C VAL A 574 -0.70 15.87 -16.71
N ILE A 575 0.15 14.87 -16.45
CA ILE A 575 0.85 14.71 -15.16
C ILE A 575 2.36 14.93 -15.34
N GLY A 576 2.94 15.84 -14.55
CA GLY A 576 4.38 15.97 -14.30
C GLY A 576 5.22 16.66 -15.38
N ASP A 577 4.74 16.76 -16.61
CA ASP A 577 5.48 17.33 -17.75
C ASP A 577 4.88 18.67 -18.18
N ARG A 578 5.39 19.77 -17.60
CA ARG A 578 4.85 21.11 -17.84
C ARG A 578 5.08 21.58 -19.28
N GLU A 579 6.21 21.20 -19.88
CA GLU A 579 6.52 21.59 -21.26
C GLU A 579 5.54 20.97 -22.26
N VAL A 580 5.20 19.70 -22.08
CA VAL A 580 4.15 19.04 -22.87
C VAL A 580 2.79 19.72 -22.63
N PHE A 581 2.43 19.99 -21.37
CA PHE A 581 1.18 20.70 -21.07
C PHE A 581 1.09 22.06 -21.78
N ASP A 582 2.15 22.87 -21.72
CA ASP A 582 2.15 24.20 -22.33
C ASP A 582 2.10 24.09 -23.87
N ALA A 583 2.73 23.09 -24.46
CA ALA A 583 2.76 22.85 -25.90
C ALA A 583 1.47 22.25 -26.51
N LEU A 584 0.62 21.61 -25.71
CA LEU A 584 -0.65 21.05 -26.17
C LEU A 584 -1.61 22.15 -26.69
N PRO A 585 -2.36 21.88 -27.77
CA PRO A 585 -3.29 22.81 -28.37
C PRO A 585 -4.56 23.00 -27.53
N GLY A 586 -5.24 24.11 -27.76
CA GLY A 586 -6.57 24.38 -27.22
C GLY A 586 -6.61 24.77 -25.73
N PRO A 587 -7.76 25.30 -25.26
CA PRO A 587 -7.91 25.76 -23.88
C PRO A 587 -8.34 24.65 -22.90
N ARG A 588 -8.85 23.52 -23.40
CA ARG A 588 -9.34 22.40 -22.58
C ARG A 588 -8.18 21.47 -22.19
N LYS A 589 -7.37 21.91 -21.24
CA LYS A 589 -6.29 21.09 -20.69
C LYS A 589 -6.16 21.27 -19.18
N ARG A 590 -5.83 20.19 -18.47
CA ARG A 590 -5.56 20.18 -17.03
C ARG A 590 -4.17 19.66 -16.74
N TYR A 591 -3.44 20.40 -15.90
CA TYR A 591 -2.13 20.01 -15.39
C TYR A 591 -2.28 19.49 -13.97
N TYR A 592 -1.61 18.38 -13.69
CA TYR A 592 -1.45 17.80 -12.38
C TYR A 592 0.04 17.62 -12.08
N ASP A 593 0.44 17.94 -10.86
CA ASP A 593 1.75 17.56 -10.34
C ASP A 593 1.79 16.05 -10.05
N TYR A 594 2.96 15.51 -9.69
CA TYR A 594 3.12 14.12 -9.30
C TYR A 594 2.14 13.72 -8.18
N MET A 595 1.63 12.50 -8.26
CA MET A 595 0.65 11.92 -7.32
C MET A 595 0.96 10.44 -7.03
N SER A 596 0.31 9.85 -6.03
CA SER A 596 0.42 8.41 -5.77
C SER A 596 0.09 7.58 -7.01
N TYR A 597 0.64 6.37 -7.09
CA TYR A 597 0.35 5.48 -8.21
C TYR A 597 -1.14 5.15 -8.30
N GLU A 598 -1.82 5.01 -7.16
CA GLU A 598 -3.28 4.82 -7.09
C GLU A 598 -4.05 6.01 -7.70
N ALA A 599 -3.72 7.24 -7.31
CA ALA A 599 -4.35 8.44 -7.88
C ALA A 599 -4.08 8.58 -9.38
N TYR A 600 -2.86 8.23 -9.82
CA TYR A 600 -2.45 8.21 -11.23
C TYR A 600 -3.32 7.25 -12.05
N LEU A 601 -3.54 6.04 -11.52
CA LEU A 601 -4.38 5.02 -12.16
C LEU A 601 -5.86 5.44 -12.22
N GLU A 602 -6.40 6.02 -11.14
CA GLU A 602 -7.76 6.55 -11.13
C GLU A 602 -7.94 7.71 -12.13
N LEU A 603 -6.98 8.62 -12.21
CA LEU A 603 -7.05 9.72 -13.19
C LEU A 603 -6.98 9.20 -14.63
N MET A 604 -6.12 8.20 -14.88
CA MET A 604 -6.05 7.54 -16.19
C MET A 604 -7.37 6.83 -16.52
N ALA A 605 -7.98 6.15 -15.54
CA ALA A 605 -9.25 5.46 -15.71
C ALA A 605 -10.43 6.38 -16.04
N ASP A 606 -10.29 7.69 -15.89
CA ASP A 606 -11.27 8.69 -16.34
C ASP A 606 -11.06 9.15 -17.80
N CYS A 607 -10.07 8.59 -18.52
CA CYS A 607 -9.71 9.01 -19.88
C CYS A 607 -10.09 7.99 -20.96
N ALA A 608 -10.31 8.42 -22.20
CA ALA A 608 -10.57 7.52 -23.31
C ALA A 608 -9.28 7.01 -23.97
N VAL A 609 -8.24 7.85 -23.98
CA VAL A 609 -6.98 7.60 -24.69
C VAL A 609 -5.80 7.90 -23.77
N SER A 610 -4.73 7.11 -23.88
CA SER A 610 -3.43 7.33 -23.24
C SER A 610 -2.35 7.49 -24.30
N LEU A 611 -1.57 8.57 -24.22
CA LEU A 611 -0.47 8.85 -25.14
C LEU A 611 0.88 8.41 -24.54
N SER A 612 1.63 7.64 -25.31
CA SER A 612 2.96 7.15 -24.91
C SER A 612 4.03 7.43 -25.98
N PRO A 613 4.41 8.69 -26.21
CA PRO A 613 5.48 9.04 -27.14
C PRO A 613 6.85 8.73 -26.52
N ILE A 614 7.61 7.87 -27.19
CA ILE A 614 9.00 7.53 -26.87
C ILE A 614 9.85 7.63 -28.14
N GLU A 615 10.75 8.60 -28.14
CA GLU A 615 11.72 8.82 -29.22
C GLU A 615 12.62 7.59 -29.42
N ALA A 616 12.91 7.26 -30.68
CA ALA A 616 13.78 6.16 -31.09
C ALA A 616 15.27 6.53 -30.90
N LEU A 617 15.69 6.70 -29.64
CA LEU A 617 17.09 6.92 -29.28
C LEU A 617 17.71 5.67 -28.63
N PRO A 618 19.05 5.48 -28.75
CA PRO A 618 19.76 4.44 -28.02
C PRO A 618 19.40 4.41 -26.53
N ARG A 619 19.42 3.22 -25.93
CA ARG A 619 19.05 2.96 -24.50
C ARG A 619 17.58 3.21 -24.14
N ARG A 620 16.80 3.94 -24.94
CA ARG A 620 15.34 4.09 -24.70
C ARG A 620 14.56 2.81 -24.99
N GLU A 621 15.13 1.89 -25.77
CA GLU A 621 14.61 0.53 -25.99
C GLU A 621 14.63 -0.34 -24.72
N ALA A 622 15.46 0.01 -23.73
CA ALA A 622 15.51 -0.71 -22.46
C ALA A 622 14.35 -0.35 -21.51
N LYS A 623 13.57 0.69 -21.84
CA LYS A 623 12.36 1.07 -21.09
C LYS A 623 11.30 -0.04 -21.15
N SER A 624 10.38 -0.03 -20.19
CA SER A 624 9.31 -1.01 -20.10
C SER A 624 7.95 -0.50 -20.58
N ASP A 625 7.04 -1.43 -20.85
CA ASP A 625 5.68 -1.21 -21.36
C ASP A 625 4.64 -0.91 -20.26
N ALA A 626 5.06 -0.51 -19.04
CA ALA A 626 4.18 -0.36 -17.88
C ALA A 626 2.95 0.52 -18.16
N LYS A 627 3.09 1.61 -18.93
CA LYS A 627 1.97 2.48 -19.29
C LYS A 627 0.91 1.80 -20.16
N PHE A 628 1.31 0.86 -21.01
CA PHE A 628 0.36 0.07 -21.80
C PHE A 628 -0.45 -0.84 -20.88
N ILE A 629 0.19 -1.49 -19.90
CA ILE A 629 -0.49 -2.33 -18.90
C ILE A 629 -1.45 -1.49 -18.06
N ASP A 630 -1.01 -0.32 -17.57
CA ASP A 630 -1.81 0.60 -16.76
C ASP A 630 -3.05 1.09 -17.53
N ALA A 631 -2.89 1.43 -18.81
CA ALA A 631 -3.99 1.87 -19.66
C ALA A 631 -4.94 0.71 -20.00
N ALA A 632 -4.40 -0.45 -20.36
CA ALA A 632 -5.16 -1.65 -20.69
C ALA A 632 -6.02 -2.12 -19.51
N ARG A 633 -5.46 -2.19 -18.28
CA ARG A 633 -6.26 -2.55 -17.08
C ARG A 633 -7.41 -1.58 -16.81
N ALA A 634 -7.27 -0.34 -17.23
CA ALA A 634 -8.27 0.72 -17.03
C ALA A 634 -9.26 0.85 -18.21
N GLY A 635 -9.15 0.01 -19.26
CA GLY A 635 -9.97 0.11 -20.46
C GLY A 635 -9.70 1.37 -21.29
N VAL A 636 -8.46 1.89 -21.23
CA VAL A 636 -8.02 3.10 -21.93
C VAL A 636 -7.21 2.70 -23.17
N LEU A 637 -7.59 3.22 -24.34
CA LEU A 637 -6.86 2.92 -25.57
C LEU A 637 -5.48 3.60 -25.56
N THR A 638 -4.42 2.85 -25.87
CA THR A 638 -3.07 3.43 -25.99
C THR A 638 -2.77 3.84 -27.44
N ILE A 639 -2.25 5.06 -27.62
CA ILE A 639 -1.53 5.50 -28.82
C ILE A 639 -0.07 5.70 -28.44
N ALA A 640 0.85 5.02 -29.12
CA ALA A 640 2.27 5.05 -28.78
C ALA A 640 3.16 5.16 -30.02
N SER A 641 4.41 5.59 -29.82
CA SER A 641 5.45 5.39 -30.85
C SER A 641 5.90 3.91 -30.89
N PRO A 642 6.51 3.42 -31.99
CA PRO A 642 6.95 2.03 -32.10
C PRO A 642 7.99 1.62 -31.06
N THR A 643 8.88 2.52 -30.65
CA THR A 643 9.92 2.26 -29.64
C THR A 643 9.30 1.60 -28.41
N ILE A 644 9.76 0.39 -28.07
CA ILE A 644 9.24 -0.54 -27.03
C ILE A 644 7.84 -1.11 -27.28
N TYR A 645 6.93 -0.34 -27.89
CA TYR A 645 5.52 -0.72 -27.99
C TYR A 645 5.20 -1.59 -29.20
N ASP A 646 6.04 -1.62 -30.24
CA ASP A 646 5.90 -2.56 -31.36
C ASP A 646 5.92 -4.04 -30.94
N ARG A 647 6.52 -4.34 -29.78
CA ARG A 647 6.55 -5.67 -29.16
C ARG A 647 5.24 -6.09 -28.51
N VAL A 648 4.36 -5.13 -28.18
CA VAL A 648 3.15 -5.40 -27.39
C VAL A 648 1.86 -4.86 -28.01
N ILE A 649 1.95 -3.83 -28.86
CA ILE A 649 0.83 -3.26 -29.60
C ILE A 649 0.82 -3.82 -31.03
N ARG A 650 -0.27 -4.48 -31.39
CA ARG A 650 -0.65 -4.81 -32.76
C ARG A 650 -1.59 -3.72 -33.26
N HIS A 651 -1.09 -2.89 -34.17
CA HIS A 651 -1.77 -1.69 -34.66
C HIS A 651 -3.19 -2.01 -35.15
N GLY A 652 -4.20 -1.35 -34.58
CA GLY A 652 -5.60 -1.54 -34.93
C GLY A 652 -6.30 -2.72 -34.23
N GLU A 653 -5.56 -3.55 -33.49
CA GLU A 653 -6.11 -4.71 -32.78
C GLU A 653 -6.22 -4.47 -31.26
N ASN A 654 -5.14 -4.06 -30.61
CA ASN A 654 -5.08 -3.83 -29.15
C ASN A 654 -4.51 -2.44 -28.78
N GLY A 655 -4.33 -1.56 -29.78
CA GLY A 655 -3.76 -0.23 -29.62
C GLY A 655 -3.43 0.40 -30.98
N LEU A 656 -2.91 1.62 -30.96
CA LEU A 656 -2.50 2.35 -32.16
C LEU A 656 -1.01 2.71 -32.08
N LEU A 657 -0.30 2.52 -33.19
CA LEU A 657 1.10 2.88 -33.34
C LEU A 657 1.25 4.07 -34.30
N ALA A 658 1.78 5.18 -33.80
CA ALA A 658 2.14 6.37 -34.54
C ALA A 658 3.63 6.29 -34.90
N ARG A 659 3.97 5.96 -36.15
CA ARG A 659 5.35 5.74 -36.60
C ARG A 659 6.10 7.05 -36.73
N GLU A 660 5.42 8.06 -37.26
CA GLU A 660 5.93 9.42 -37.45
C GLU A 660 5.13 10.44 -36.62
N ILE A 661 5.63 11.67 -36.53
CA ILE A 661 4.95 12.76 -35.78
C ILE A 661 3.58 13.09 -36.40
N GLU A 662 3.47 12.98 -37.72
CA GLU A 662 2.28 13.28 -38.51
C GLU A 662 1.14 12.28 -38.26
N ASP A 663 1.46 11.07 -37.78
CA ASP A 663 0.46 10.02 -37.51
C ASP A 663 -0.39 10.32 -36.27
N TRP A 664 0.10 11.13 -35.34
CA TRP A 664 -0.51 11.29 -34.02
C TRP A 664 -1.90 11.94 -34.07
N ALA A 665 -2.07 13.00 -34.86
CA ALA A 665 -3.37 13.68 -34.96
C ALA A 665 -4.45 12.81 -35.62
N PRO A 666 -4.24 12.21 -36.80
CA PRO A 666 -5.21 11.31 -37.42
C PRO A 666 -5.61 10.13 -36.51
N LEU A 667 -4.64 9.51 -35.83
CA LEU A 667 -4.91 8.41 -34.91
C LEU A 667 -5.71 8.87 -33.67
N LEU A 668 -5.44 10.07 -33.16
CA LEU A 668 -6.23 10.63 -32.07
C LEU A 668 -7.67 10.93 -32.51
N VAL A 669 -7.86 11.50 -33.70
CA VAL A 669 -9.21 11.71 -34.27
C VAL A 669 -9.96 10.39 -34.42
N GLN A 670 -9.30 9.35 -34.96
CA GLN A 670 -9.88 8.00 -35.05
C GLN A 670 -10.30 7.49 -33.66
N ALA A 671 -9.42 7.60 -32.66
CA ALA A 671 -9.69 7.11 -31.32
C ALA A 671 -10.85 7.85 -30.63
N LEU A 672 -11.01 9.15 -30.87
CA LEU A 672 -12.06 9.97 -30.27
C LEU A 672 -13.41 9.80 -30.98
N THR A 673 -13.42 9.71 -32.31
CA THR A 673 -14.64 9.70 -33.13
C THR A 673 -15.20 8.29 -33.36
N ASN A 674 -14.37 7.24 -33.36
CA ASN A 674 -14.81 5.85 -33.53
C ASN A 674 -14.88 5.12 -32.17
N ALA A 675 -15.95 5.38 -31.41
CA ALA A 675 -16.15 4.80 -30.09
C ALA A 675 -16.13 3.26 -30.09
N ALA A 676 -16.78 2.63 -31.06
CA ALA A 676 -16.84 1.18 -31.16
C ALA A 676 -15.46 0.56 -31.47
N GLY A 677 -14.69 1.17 -32.38
CA GLY A 677 -13.32 0.76 -32.67
C GLY A 677 -12.40 0.91 -31.46
N ARG A 678 -12.49 2.05 -30.76
CA ARG A 678 -11.75 2.30 -29.53
C ARG A 678 -12.05 1.26 -28.46
N GLU A 679 -13.33 0.97 -28.21
CA GLU A 679 -13.73 -0.02 -27.20
C GLU A 679 -13.22 -1.42 -27.53
N ARG A 680 -13.35 -1.87 -28.79
CA ARG A 680 -12.83 -3.18 -29.21
C ARG A 680 -11.33 -3.31 -28.94
N MET A 681 -10.55 -2.31 -29.35
CA MET A 681 -9.10 -2.33 -29.14
C MET A 681 -8.72 -2.28 -27.65
N ALA A 682 -9.37 -1.42 -26.87
CA ALA A 682 -9.14 -1.33 -25.43
C ALA A 682 -9.53 -2.63 -24.70
N ARG A 683 -10.62 -3.29 -25.12
CA ARG A 683 -11.05 -4.58 -24.59
C ARG A 683 -10.05 -5.69 -24.90
N GLN A 684 -9.56 -5.75 -26.13
CA GLN A 684 -8.51 -6.71 -26.52
C GLN A 684 -7.26 -6.55 -25.65
N ALA A 685 -6.81 -5.31 -25.41
CA ALA A 685 -5.68 -5.04 -24.52
C ALA A 685 -5.97 -5.44 -23.05
N TRP A 686 -7.18 -5.15 -22.56
CA TRP A 686 -7.61 -5.54 -21.21
C TRP A 686 -7.63 -7.07 -21.03
N GLU A 687 -8.10 -7.81 -22.04
CA GLU A 687 -8.12 -9.29 -22.04
C GLU A 687 -6.70 -9.87 -22.07
N GLU A 688 -5.78 -9.28 -22.82
CA GLU A 688 -4.36 -9.67 -22.79
C GLU A 688 -3.72 -9.45 -21.42
N VAL A 689 -4.09 -8.37 -20.73
CA VAL A 689 -3.64 -8.16 -19.35
C VAL A 689 -4.24 -9.20 -18.42
N ARG A 690 -5.55 -9.44 -18.52
CA ARG A 690 -6.29 -10.46 -17.75
C ARG A 690 -5.64 -11.84 -17.85
N ASP A 691 -5.29 -12.25 -19.07
CA ASP A 691 -4.88 -13.62 -19.36
C ASP A 691 -3.37 -13.84 -19.22
N GLY A 692 -2.56 -12.78 -19.36
CA GLY A 692 -1.11 -12.91 -19.46
C GLY A 692 -0.27 -11.97 -18.61
N ARG A 693 -0.81 -10.86 -18.09
CA ARG A 693 0.01 -9.78 -17.50
C ARG A 693 -0.37 -9.42 -16.06
N MET A 694 -1.02 -10.32 -15.32
CA MET A 694 -1.25 -10.14 -13.88
C MET A 694 -0.04 -10.58 -13.06
N PHE A 695 0.24 -9.91 -11.93
CA PHE A 695 1.33 -10.29 -11.04
C PHE A 695 1.12 -11.68 -10.45
N ALA A 696 -0.14 -12.10 -10.26
CA ALA A 696 -0.51 -13.45 -9.85
C ALA A 696 0.12 -14.55 -10.72
N HIS A 697 0.31 -14.31 -12.02
CA HIS A 697 0.90 -15.27 -12.96
C HIS A 697 2.39 -15.51 -12.74
N GLN A 698 3.09 -14.55 -12.13
CA GLN A 698 4.53 -14.62 -11.87
C GLN A 698 4.90 -14.80 -10.40
N ALA A 699 3.94 -14.70 -9.48
CA ALA A 699 4.19 -14.79 -8.03
C ALA A 699 4.84 -16.12 -7.64
N GLN A 700 4.32 -17.24 -8.17
CA GLN A 700 4.90 -18.57 -7.96
C GLN A 700 6.31 -18.67 -8.53
N ALA A 701 6.53 -18.24 -9.78
CA ALA A 701 7.85 -18.28 -10.42
C ALA A 701 8.91 -17.49 -9.63
N ARG A 702 8.53 -16.34 -9.07
CA ARG A 702 9.40 -15.53 -8.19
C ARG A 702 9.77 -16.27 -6.90
N ARG A 703 8.78 -16.85 -6.21
CA ARG A 703 9.03 -17.68 -5.02
C ARG A 703 9.98 -18.83 -5.33
N ASP A 704 9.68 -19.56 -6.41
CA ASP A 704 10.44 -20.76 -6.79
C ASP A 704 11.88 -20.38 -7.17
N TRP A 705 12.08 -19.24 -7.85
CA TRP A 705 13.42 -18.69 -8.13
C TRP A 705 14.18 -18.31 -6.85
N TYR A 706 13.54 -17.61 -5.91
CA TYR A 706 14.16 -17.30 -4.62
C TYR A 706 14.56 -18.56 -3.83
N ARG A 707 13.72 -19.60 -3.85
CA ARG A 707 14.03 -20.89 -3.23
C ARG A 707 15.19 -21.60 -3.92
N ASP A 708 15.25 -21.54 -5.26
CA ASP A 708 16.36 -22.08 -6.02
C ASP A 708 17.69 -21.38 -5.70
N LEU A 709 17.70 -20.04 -5.66
CA LEU A 709 18.87 -19.27 -5.24
C LEU A 709 19.36 -19.72 -3.86
N TRP A 710 18.44 -19.82 -2.89
CA TRP A 710 18.80 -20.27 -1.54
C TRP A 710 19.40 -21.67 -1.52
N ARG A 711 18.85 -22.60 -2.31
CA ARG A 711 19.36 -23.98 -2.43
C ARG A 711 20.78 -24.00 -3.01
N ARG A 712 21.11 -23.10 -3.93
CA ARG A 712 22.43 -23.00 -4.59
C ARG A 712 23.40 -22.02 -3.92
N ARG A 713 23.08 -21.52 -2.71
CA ARG A 713 23.80 -20.40 -2.07
C ARG A 713 25.31 -20.54 -2.03
N GLU A 714 25.86 -21.71 -1.73
CA GLU A 714 27.32 -21.90 -1.66
C GLU A 714 27.99 -21.77 -3.04
N ALA A 715 27.37 -22.33 -4.08
CA ALA A 715 27.87 -22.16 -5.45
C ALA A 715 27.78 -20.69 -5.91
N LEU A 716 26.72 -19.98 -5.50
CA LEU A 716 26.56 -18.55 -5.78
C LEU A 716 27.60 -17.70 -5.05
N ASN A 717 27.92 -18.03 -3.79
CA ASN A 717 28.98 -17.37 -3.02
C ASN A 717 30.34 -17.51 -3.74
N GLU A 718 30.69 -18.73 -4.16
CA GLU A 718 31.93 -18.99 -4.89
C GLU A 718 31.99 -18.26 -6.23
N ALA A 719 30.89 -18.27 -7.00
CA ALA A 719 30.80 -17.55 -8.27
C ALA A 719 30.97 -16.03 -8.07
N LEU A 720 30.38 -15.46 -7.02
CA LEU A 720 30.52 -14.04 -6.70
C LEU A 720 31.94 -13.70 -6.24
N MET A 721 32.56 -14.53 -5.40
CA MET A 721 33.96 -14.38 -5.00
C MET A 721 34.94 -14.46 -6.17
N ALA A 722 34.65 -15.29 -7.18
CA ALA A 722 35.46 -15.36 -8.40
C ALA A 722 35.31 -14.11 -9.28
N ARG A 723 34.11 -13.52 -9.30
CA ARG A 723 33.80 -12.33 -10.11
C ARG A 723 34.26 -11.02 -9.47
N MET A 724 34.28 -10.94 -8.14
CA MET A 724 34.56 -9.70 -7.40
C MET A 724 35.96 -9.72 -6.75
N PRO A 725 36.94 -8.95 -7.27
CA PRO A 725 38.30 -8.93 -6.72
C PRO A 725 38.35 -8.52 -5.25
N GLY A 726 39.15 -9.24 -4.45
CA GLY A 726 39.36 -8.97 -3.02
C GLY A 726 38.26 -9.50 -2.09
N LEU A 727 37.14 -10.02 -2.64
CA LEU A 727 36.01 -10.46 -1.82
C LEU A 727 36.33 -11.70 -1.01
N ARG A 728 37.06 -12.67 -1.58
CA ARG A 728 37.44 -13.92 -0.90
C ARG A 728 38.30 -13.64 0.34
N GLU A 729 39.30 -12.77 0.19
CA GLU A 729 40.18 -12.34 1.28
C GLU A 729 39.39 -11.61 2.37
N ARG A 730 38.41 -10.78 1.96
CA ARG A 730 37.57 -10.05 2.90
C ARG A 730 36.64 -10.97 3.69
N VAL A 731 36.01 -11.96 3.05
CA VAL A 731 35.18 -12.98 3.71
C VAL A 731 36.02 -13.80 4.70
N ALA A 732 37.23 -14.20 4.30
CA ALA A 732 38.15 -14.92 5.17
C ALA A 732 38.54 -14.09 6.41
N ALA A 733 38.80 -12.79 6.25
CA ALA A 733 39.12 -11.90 7.36
C ALA A 733 37.97 -11.68 8.35
N LEU A 734 36.71 -11.81 7.91
CA LEU A 734 35.52 -11.66 8.74
C LEU A 734 35.05 -12.97 9.41
N THR A 735 35.58 -14.11 8.97
CA THR A 735 35.24 -15.43 9.51
C THR A 735 36.27 -15.80 10.58
N PRO A 736 35.90 -15.97 11.86
CA PRO A 736 36.86 -16.35 12.90
C PRO A 736 37.54 -17.67 12.54
N ALA A 737 38.87 -17.74 12.70
CA ALA A 737 39.61 -18.98 12.53
C ALA A 737 39.17 -20.00 13.61
N GLY A 738 38.35 -20.97 13.21
CA GLY A 738 37.88 -22.08 14.06
C GLY A 738 36.39 -22.01 14.41
N ARG A 739 35.59 -22.79 13.67
CA ARG A 739 34.35 -23.41 14.14
C ARG A 739 34.30 -24.84 13.65
#